data_AF-A0A0R3TWT3-F1
#
_entry.id   AF-A0A0R3TWT3-F1
#
_cell.length_a   1.000
_cell.length_b   1.000
_cell.length_c   1.000
_cell.angle_alpha   90.00
_cell.angle_beta   90.00
_cell.angle_gamma   90.00
#
_symmetry.space_group_name_H-M   'P 1'
#
loop_
_entity.id
_entity.type
_entity.pdbx_description
1 polymer ?
#
loop_
_entity_poly.entity_id
_entity_poly.type
_entity_poly.pdbx_seq_one_letter_code
_entity_poly.pdbx_strand_id
1 'polypeptide(L)'
;MATSIIKLHTFSGACDNFPPCYILQVDDFYCLLDCGYSEILPESRIAEIGKWVKKISAVLISHASLRHLGLLPVLYGKYGLRCPVYTTIPVCKLGQLVCYDEFQSRYLSKDFKLFALDDIDNVFRLVVPVKYSQTTNLQGKGRGLSITPLPSGHMLGGTIWKIVKDETDIIYAVDFNNEKSRHLNGAALDACIRPRLLIIDASNALYTNTMRKDRNSLLRDLLLKTLRRGGNVLIAVDSTGFSLELAYILDNLWHSPESGLMAYGLAMLSFVGGNVLDTTRALIEWMSERILRSFEDQRNNPFQMRHLQVCQTLDQLDLVANPKVILATDASLRAGFSRLLFADWADNELNSIILTSRDGDFREAADFSVFADNRIEPPVSLGRRLIGLARMEDWAREGLAMADEDTLLVPLHLSQRVPVFLEAEGDGNTNENPNGDASRRGSAVEGQTVPPTPLNAKVYDEDQNNDDDEEENDENGLSEVVTGDGVINFQPYPFLPSQHAGVLTHGRHLACYDIVNDSNPRTGGQFFRSAKLANLTFPIHSRIIQWDEYGEKCDTTVYRLSNEHEETKMSPDKKRKRLEGVNLASNRNRSNRNSRVQPTTNGAKKKAGVDLATAPMEKLLNLLVLQNTSSVNVNSPEFQIPNNMTTKCVSEELEIPLRCEVSFIDFESRSDGESLRKIITGLRPHEVIVIGATQAAVNAVVEHCRSDLNLRKELIHTPSGVDVVNCTKESDIYQARMKDSLVRRLRFTKIREYDLAWVDADISTGDENNTEGGVIGIISEGVSADNLPVLNPPAHLIEDHSTVFVNEPRLSDMKQLLLEMGLQAEFNSGALVVENCVSIKRTQTGKMTLEGIISPTYFTVRDLLYRQFAIL
;
A
#
# COMPACT_ATOMS: atom_id res chain seq x y z
N MET A 1 4.05 34.15 -21.53
CA MET A 1 3.00 33.24 -21.01
C MET A 1 2.62 33.73 -19.63
N ALA A 2 1.35 33.64 -19.22
CA ALA A 2 0.96 33.96 -17.85
C ALA A 2 1.53 32.92 -16.87
N THR A 3 1.81 33.34 -15.64
CA THR A 3 2.25 32.45 -14.56
C THR A 3 1.11 31.58 -14.09
N SER A 4 1.23 30.25 -14.24
CA SER A 4 0.18 29.36 -13.76
C SER A 4 0.06 29.41 -12.23
N ILE A 5 -1.17 29.60 -11.76
CA ILE A 5 -1.50 29.63 -10.33
C ILE A 5 -1.45 28.19 -9.81
N ILE A 6 -0.54 27.87 -8.90
CA ILE A 6 -0.40 26.53 -8.33
C ILE A 6 -0.64 26.59 -6.82
N LYS A 7 -1.68 25.92 -6.34
CA LYS A 7 -2.02 25.87 -4.91
C LYS A 7 -2.42 24.45 -4.49
N LEU A 8 -1.91 23.99 -3.35
CA LEU A 8 -2.37 22.75 -2.73
C LEU A 8 -3.26 23.09 -1.54
N HIS A 9 -4.55 22.78 -1.65
CA HIS A 9 -5.50 22.83 -0.55
C HIS A 9 -5.51 21.46 0.13
N THR A 10 -5.28 21.43 1.43
CA THR A 10 -5.25 20.20 2.23
C THR A 10 -6.52 20.09 3.07
N PHE A 11 -7.06 18.88 3.20
CA PHE A 11 -8.26 18.60 4.00
C PHE A 11 -8.00 17.52 5.06
N SER A 12 -7.11 16.58 4.77
CA SER A 12 -6.60 15.54 5.68
C SER A 12 -5.32 14.91 5.12
N GLY A 13 -4.49 14.31 5.97
CA GLY A 13 -3.21 13.69 5.59
C GLY A 13 -1.99 14.61 5.69
N ALA A 14 -2.16 15.79 6.29
CA ALA A 14 -1.12 16.79 6.46
C ALA A 14 -0.89 17.02 7.96
N CYS A 15 0.13 16.36 8.54
CA CYS A 15 0.48 16.40 9.96
C CYS A 15 -0.65 16.05 10.95
N ASP A 16 -1.72 15.38 10.49
CA ASP A 16 -2.91 15.07 11.31
C ASP A 16 -3.24 13.57 11.40
N ASN A 17 -2.35 12.69 10.93
CA ASN A 17 -2.49 11.23 10.87
C ASN A 17 -3.79 10.71 10.20
N PHE A 18 -4.52 11.57 9.49
CA PHE A 18 -5.66 11.13 8.70
C PHE A 18 -5.23 10.64 7.30
N PRO A 19 -6.11 9.95 6.56
CA PRO A 19 -5.85 9.61 5.16
C PRO A 19 -5.69 10.84 4.27
N PRO A 20 -4.88 10.76 3.19
CA PRO A 20 -4.70 11.85 2.22
C PRO A 20 -6.02 12.26 1.55
N CYS A 21 -6.28 13.57 1.55
CA CYS A 21 -7.31 14.20 0.74
C CYS A 21 -6.90 15.65 0.44
N TYR A 22 -6.52 15.92 -0.81
CA TYR A 22 -5.99 17.22 -1.23
C TYR A 22 -6.65 17.71 -2.52
N ILE A 23 -6.78 19.03 -2.70
CA ILE A 23 -7.10 19.62 -4.01
C ILE A 23 -5.88 20.38 -4.50
N LEU A 24 -5.28 19.90 -5.60
CA LEU A 24 -4.32 20.67 -6.38
C LEU A 24 -5.08 21.58 -7.34
N GLN A 25 -5.01 22.88 -7.10
CA GLN A 25 -5.43 23.91 -8.04
C GLN A 25 -4.28 24.22 -8.99
N VAL A 26 -4.54 24.13 -10.30
CA VAL A 26 -3.69 24.70 -11.36
C VAL A 26 -4.55 25.63 -12.20
N ASP A 27 -4.29 26.94 -12.13
CA ASP A 27 -5.15 27.98 -12.72
C ASP A 27 -6.60 27.86 -12.22
N ASP A 28 -7.58 27.77 -13.14
CA ASP A 28 -9.00 27.53 -12.83
C ASP A 28 -9.37 26.03 -12.76
N PHE A 29 -8.39 25.13 -12.88
CA PHE A 29 -8.57 23.69 -12.79
C PHE A 29 -8.34 23.19 -11.36
N TYR A 30 -9.32 22.51 -10.80
CA TYR A 30 -9.25 21.92 -9.46
C TYR A 30 -9.21 20.39 -9.57
N CYS A 31 -8.09 19.80 -9.18
CA CYS A 31 -7.85 18.36 -9.23
C CYS A 31 -7.85 17.78 -7.81
N LEU A 32 -8.76 16.85 -7.51
CA LEU A 32 -8.72 16.10 -6.25
C LEU A 32 -7.61 15.04 -6.36
N LEU A 33 -6.65 15.07 -5.44
CA LEU A 33 -5.55 14.10 -5.30
C LEU A 33 -5.84 13.24 -4.07
N ASP A 34 -6.28 12.01 -4.33
CA ASP A 34 -6.85 11.08 -3.35
C ASP A 34 -8.05 11.65 -2.54
N CYS A 35 -8.82 10.73 -1.97
CA CYS A 35 -9.93 11.02 -1.06
C CYS A 35 -10.09 9.87 -0.07
N GLY A 36 -9.12 9.74 0.83
CA GLY A 36 -9.08 8.67 1.82
C GLY A 36 -10.12 8.78 2.93
N TYR A 37 -10.59 7.63 3.42
CA TYR A 37 -11.48 7.51 4.58
C TYR A 37 -10.84 6.72 5.72
N SER A 38 -11.14 7.12 6.96
CA SER A 38 -10.92 6.32 8.16
C SER A 38 -12.02 6.67 9.17
N GLU A 39 -12.34 5.75 10.08
CA GLU A 39 -13.43 5.96 11.05
C GLU A 39 -13.17 7.10 12.04
N ILE A 40 -11.90 7.43 12.28
CA ILE A 40 -11.49 8.55 13.13
C ILE A 40 -11.55 9.91 12.40
N LEU A 41 -11.78 9.94 11.09
CA LEU A 41 -11.86 11.18 10.31
C LEU A 41 -13.15 11.95 10.70
N PRO A 42 -13.06 13.19 11.24
CA PRO A 42 -14.23 13.91 11.67
C PRO A 42 -15.18 14.24 10.51
N GLU A 43 -16.49 14.11 10.73
CA GLU A 43 -17.51 14.47 9.73
C GLU A 43 -17.40 15.93 9.25
N SER A 44 -16.85 16.82 10.08
CA SER A 44 -16.56 18.21 9.69
C SER A 44 -15.53 18.32 8.56
N ARG A 45 -14.50 17.45 8.52
CA ARG A 45 -13.53 17.40 7.41
C ARG A 45 -14.20 16.87 6.14
N ILE A 46 -15.05 15.86 6.26
CA ILE A 46 -15.84 15.30 5.14
C ILE A 46 -16.82 16.36 4.58
N ALA A 47 -17.46 17.14 5.46
CA ALA A 47 -18.32 18.24 5.06
C ALA A 47 -17.55 19.40 4.42
N GLU A 48 -16.30 19.65 4.81
CA GLU A 48 -15.46 20.68 4.21
C GLU A 48 -15.11 20.35 2.76
N ILE A 49 -14.59 19.15 2.47
CA ILE A 49 -14.34 18.71 1.08
C ILE A 49 -15.64 18.66 0.27
N GLY A 50 -16.76 18.31 0.90
CA GLY A 50 -18.10 18.35 0.31
C GLY A 50 -18.50 19.71 -0.30
N LYS A 51 -18.02 20.83 0.26
CA LYS A 51 -18.25 22.18 -0.28
C LYS A 51 -17.53 22.42 -1.61
N TRP A 52 -16.42 21.73 -1.84
CA TRP A 52 -15.58 21.88 -3.03
C TRP A 52 -16.02 21.01 -4.20
N VAL A 53 -16.78 19.95 -3.97
CA VAL A 53 -17.17 18.94 -4.98
C VAL A 53 -17.65 19.53 -6.31
N LYS A 54 -18.44 20.60 -6.28
CA LYS A 54 -18.96 21.28 -7.50
C LYS A 54 -17.90 22.05 -8.30
N LYS A 55 -16.71 22.31 -7.73
CA LYS A 55 -15.56 22.96 -8.40
C LYS A 55 -14.56 21.93 -8.96
N ILE A 56 -14.52 20.73 -8.39
CA ILE A 56 -13.57 19.67 -8.75
C ILE A 56 -13.80 19.26 -10.21
N SER A 57 -12.76 19.42 -11.03
CA SER A 57 -12.80 19.21 -12.47
C SER A 57 -12.30 17.81 -12.87
N ALA A 58 -11.48 17.17 -12.03
CA ALA A 58 -11.11 15.76 -12.11
C ALA A 58 -10.68 15.23 -10.74
N VAL A 59 -10.65 13.91 -10.61
CA VAL A 59 -10.05 13.19 -9.48
C VAL A 59 -8.91 12.31 -9.98
N LEU A 60 -7.78 12.28 -9.27
CA LEU A 60 -6.71 11.29 -9.44
C LEU A 60 -6.67 10.42 -8.19
N ILE A 61 -6.74 9.09 -8.35
CA ILE A 61 -6.58 8.13 -7.26
C ILE A 61 -5.25 7.40 -7.42
N SER A 62 -4.47 7.32 -6.35
CA SER A 62 -3.15 6.69 -6.35
C SER A 62 -3.18 5.18 -6.13
N HIS A 63 -3.98 4.67 -5.18
CA HIS A 63 -3.93 3.25 -4.76
C HIS A 63 -5.31 2.65 -4.49
N ALA A 64 -5.40 1.32 -4.59
CA ALA A 64 -6.59 0.53 -4.27
C ALA A 64 -6.69 0.27 -2.75
N SER A 65 -6.96 1.31 -1.95
CA SER A 65 -7.26 1.14 -0.53
C SER A 65 -8.15 2.25 0.02
N LEU A 66 -8.81 2.00 1.16
CA LEU A 66 -9.63 3.01 1.84
C LEU A 66 -8.83 4.29 2.17
N ARG A 67 -7.49 4.18 2.36
CA ARG A 67 -6.60 5.33 2.58
C ARG A 67 -6.55 6.30 1.39
N HIS A 68 -6.92 5.90 0.18
CA HIS A 68 -6.82 6.76 -1.01
C HIS A 68 -8.15 6.98 -1.74
N LEU A 69 -9.13 6.08 -1.62
CA LEU A 69 -10.42 6.18 -2.31
C LEU A 69 -11.66 6.00 -1.43
N GLY A 70 -11.50 5.84 -0.12
CA GLY A 70 -12.62 5.47 0.76
C GLY A 70 -13.75 6.52 0.88
N LEU A 71 -13.49 7.80 0.59
CA LEU A 71 -14.53 8.84 0.49
C LEU A 71 -15.17 8.92 -0.90
N LEU A 72 -14.65 8.24 -1.92
CA LEU A 72 -15.11 8.38 -3.31
C LEU A 72 -16.62 8.10 -3.47
N PRO A 73 -17.20 7.02 -2.89
CA PRO A 73 -18.66 6.80 -2.92
C PRO A 73 -19.43 7.89 -2.16
N VAL A 74 -18.88 8.38 -1.03
CA VAL A 74 -19.51 9.43 -0.20
C VAL A 74 -19.60 10.76 -0.96
N LEU A 75 -18.53 11.14 -1.65
CA LEU A 75 -18.49 12.35 -2.48
C LEU A 75 -19.47 12.25 -3.65
N TYR A 76 -19.66 11.06 -4.24
CA TYR A 76 -20.65 10.82 -5.29
C TYR A 76 -22.09 10.90 -4.79
N GLY A 77 -22.45 10.09 -3.78
CA GLY A 77 -23.82 9.94 -3.31
C GLY A 77 -24.32 11.16 -2.53
N LYS A 78 -23.57 11.60 -1.53
CA LYS A 78 -23.98 12.66 -0.60
C LYS A 78 -23.72 14.08 -1.12
N TYR A 79 -22.64 14.28 -1.89
CA TYR A 79 -22.19 15.62 -2.31
C TYR A 79 -22.28 15.89 -3.82
N GLY A 80 -22.62 14.88 -4.64
CA GLY A 80 -22.90 15.05 -6.06
C GLY A 80 -21.66 15.16 -6.96
N LEU A 81 -20.57 14.45 -6.65
CA LEU A 81 -19.38 14.34 -7.51
C LEU A 81 -19.77 13.69 -8.85
N ARG A 82 -19.46 14.35 -9.98
CA ARG A 82 -19.80 13.87 -11.35
C ARG A 82 -18.67 14.07 -12.38
N CYS A 83 -17.49 14.51 -11.94
CA CYS A 83 -16.32 14.72 -12.81
C CYS A 83 -15.55 13.41 -13.05
N PRO A 84 -14.72 13.31 -14.11
CA PRO A 84 -13.97 12.10 -14.42
C PRO A 84 -12.95 11.75 -13.31
N VAL A 85 -12.86 10.45 -13.01
CA VAL A 85 -11.94 9.88 -12.01
C VAL A 85 -10.85 9.10 -12.74
N TYR A 86 -9.62 9.60 -12.78
CA TYR A 86 -8.51 8.91 -13.44
C TYR A 86 -7.82 7.95 -12.48
N THR A 87 -7.76 6.67 -12.86
CA THR A 87 -7.09 5.61 -12.11
C THR A 87 -6.42 4.64 -13.07
N THR A 88 -5.49 3.80 -12.60
CA THR A 88 -5.07 2.64 -13.37
C THR A 88 -6.13 1.54 -13.37
N ILE A 89 -6.02 0.59 -14.30
CA ILE A 89 -6.98 -0.53 -14.41
C ILE A 89 -7.04 -1.37 -13.11
N PRO A 90 -5.92 -1.74 -12.45
CA PRO A 90 -6.00 -2.45 -11.17
C PRO A 90 -6.59 -1.58 -10.07
N VAL A 91 -6.25 -0.29 -9.99
CA VAL A 91 -6.80 0.62 -8.96
C VAL A 91 -8.32 0.77 -9.10
N CYS A 92 -8.85 0.80 -10.34
CA CYS A 92 -10.28 0.77 -10.59
C CYS A 92 -10.91 -0.53 -10.06
N LYS A 93 -10.45 -1.69 -10.53
CA LYS A 93 -11.10 -2.98 -10.24
C LYS A 93 -10.94 -3.40 -8.77
N LEU A 94 -9.73 -3.32 -8.23
CA LEU A 94 -9.45 -3.66 -6.83
C LEU A 94 -10.04 -2.62 -5.88
N GLY A 95 -10.00 -1.33 -6.24
CA GLY A 95 -10.61 -0.27 -5.44
C GLY A 95 -12.11 -0.46 -5.23
N GLN A 96 -12.83 -0.90 -6.26
CA GLN A 96 -14.26 -1.23 -6.16
C GLN A 96 -14.49 -2.39 -5.17
N LEU A 97 -13.67 -3.45 -5.24
CA LEU A 97 -13.73 -4.58 -4.31
C LEU A 97 -13.43 -4.18 -2.85
N VAL A 98 -12.48 -3.27 -2.61
CA VAL A 98 -12.22 -2.71 -1.27
C VAL A 98 -13.45 -1.99 -0.71
N CYS A 99 -14.15 -1.19 -1.53
CA CYS A 99 -15.37 -0.52 -1.09
C CYS A 99 -16.49 -1.50 -0.74
N TYR A 100 -16.61 -2.63 -1.45
CA TYR A 100 -17.56 -3.69 -1.09
C TYR A 100 -17.16 -4.44 0.18
N ASP A 101 -15.89 -4.77 0.38
CA ASP A 101 -15.40 -5.48 1.59
C ASP A 101 -15.60 -4.62 2.85
N GLU A 102 -15.35 -3.30 2.76
CA GLU A 102 -15.66 -2.34 3.83
C GLU A 102 -17.18 -2.24 4.05
N PHE A 103 -17.99 -2.08 3.01
CA PHE A 103 -19.46 -2.03 3.15
C PHE A 103 -19.99 -3.26 3.91
N GLN A 104 -19.59 -4.46 3.51
CA GLN A 104 -20.04 -5.71 4.15
C GLN A 104 -19.51 -5.84 5.58
N SER A 105 -18.22 -5.56 5.80
CA SER A 105 -17.59 -5.55 7.14
C SER A 105 -18.26 -4.59 8.11
N ARG A 106 -18.72 -3.42 7.62
CA ARG A 106 -19.47 -2.46 8.44
C ARG A 106 -20.94 -2.84 8.58
N TYR A 107 -21.58 -3.36 7.54
CA TYR A 107 -22.99 -3.77 7.58
C TYR A 107 -23.24 -4.86 8.64
N LEU A 108 -22.30 -5.80 8.80
CA LEU A 108 -22.35 -6.83 9.85
C LEU A 108 -22.18 -6.28 11.26
N SER A 109 -21.52 -5.13 11.44
CA SER A 109 -21.16 -4.59 12.76
C SER A 109 -21.93 -3.33 13.16
N LYS A 110 -22.60 -2.64 12.23
CA LYS A 110 -23.40 -1.45 12.50
C LYS A 110 -24.46 -1.20 11.42
N ASP A 111 -25.39 -0.31 11.74
CA ASP A 111 -26.31 0.31 10.78
C ASP A 111 -25.53 1.32 9.91
N PHE A 112 -24.83 0.80 8.91
CA PHE A 112 -23.89 1.56 8.08
C PHE A 112 -24.61 2.45 7.06
N LYS A 113 -24.43 3.77 7.20
CA LYS A 113 -25.12 4.80 6.41
C LYS A 113 -24.18 5.80 5.72
N LEU A 114 -22.90 5.46 5.60
CA LEU A 114 -21.89 6.36 5.03
C LEU A 114 -21.98 6.43 3.48
N PHE A 115 -22.22 5.27 2.85
CA PHE A 115 -22.49 5.10 1.42
C PHE A 115 -23.26 3.79 1.19
N ALA A 116 -24.00 3.69 0.09
CA ALA A 116 -24.68 2.48 -0.36
C ALA A 116 -23.85 1.73 -1.43
N LEU A 117 -24.24 0.48 -1.75
CA LEU A 117 -23.64 -0.28 -2.85
C LEU A 117 -23.80 0.45 -4.20
N ASP A 118 -24.97 1.05 -4.45
CA ASP A 118 -25.22 1.85 -5.65
C ASP A 118 -24.29 3.06 -5.77
N ASP A 119 -23.85 3.67 -4.67
CA ASP A 119 -22.90 4.79 -4.71
C ASP A 119 -21.52 4.33 -5.22
N ILE A 120 -21.11 3.11 -4.85
CA ILE A 120 -19.87 2.48 -5.33
C ILE A 120 -20.00 2.25 -6.84
N ASP A 121 -21.02 1.50 -7.27
CA ASP A 121 -21.25 1.18 -8.69
C ASP A 121 -21.30 2.44 -9.56
N ASN A 122 -22.01 3.47 -9.11
CA ASN A 122 -22.18 4.70 -9.87
C ASN A 122 -20.94 5.58 -9.89
N VAL A 123 -20.12 5.63 -8.83
CA VAL A 123 -18.88 6.41 -8.87
C VAL A 123 -17.80 5.73 -9.70
N PHE A 124 -17.70 4.40 -9.66
CA PHE A 124 -16.73 3.66 -10.48
C PHE A 124 -17.10 3.70 -11.98
N ARG A 125 -18.36 3.96 -12.35
CA ARG A 125 -18.77 4.30 -13.74
C ARG A 125 -18.20 5.64 -14.24
N LEU A 126 -17.71 6.53 -13.37
CA LEU A 126 -17.03 7.77 -13.76
C LEU A 126 -15.53 7.57 -14.03
N VAL A 127 -15.00 6.36 -13.88
CA VAL A 127 -13.56 6.10 -13.99
C VAL A 127 -13.10 6.13 -15.45
N VAL A 128 -12.05 6.90 -15.69
CA VAL A 128 -11.30 6.93 -16.94
C VAL A 128 -9.99 6.15 -16.72
N PRO A 129 -9.90 4.89 -17.19
CA PRO A 129 -8.72 4.06 -16.96
C PRO A 129 -7.52 4.55 -17.78
N VAL A 130 -6.36 4.67 -17.12
CA VAL A 130 -5.07 5.02 -17.73
C VAL A 130 -4.03 3.91 -17.55
N LYS A 131 -3.04 3.82 -18.44
CA LYS A 131 -1.91 2.87 -18.34
C LYS A 131 -0.64 3.54 -17.84
N TYR A 132 0.25 2.79 -17.18
CA TYR A 132 1.56 3.33 -16.76
C TYR A 132 2.32 3.96 -17.93
N SER A 133 2.99 5.08 -17.66
CA SER A 133 3.72 5.90 -18.63
C SER A 133 2.88 6.45 -19.79
N GLN A 134 1.55 6.29 -19.77
CA GLN A 134 0.64 6.87 -20.75
C GLN A 134 0.30 8.31 -20.37
N THR A 135 0.87 9.28 -21.09
CA THR A 135 0.48 10.68 -20.95
C THR A 135 -0.92 10.91 -21.53
N THR A 136 -1.85 11.37 -20.69
CA THR A 136 -3.24 11.63 -21.01
C THR A 136 -3.52 13.13 -20.88
N ASN A 137 -3.94 13.76 -21.97
CA ASN A 137 -4.26 15.20 -22.00
C ASN A 137 -5.67 15.44 -21.44
N LEU A 138 -5.77 16.32 -20.45
CA LEU A 138 -7.04 16.63 -19.79
C LEU A 138 -7.92 17.51 -20.66
N GLN A 139 -9.24 17.35 -20.51
CA GLN A 139 -10.27 17.98 -21.33
C GLN A 139 -10.96 19.15 -20.61
N GLY A 140 -11.67 19.98 -21.38
CA GLY A 140 -12.42 21.12 -20.84
C GLY A 140 -11.51 22.13 -20.14
N LYS A 141 -11.80 22.45 -18.86
CA LYS A 141 -10.98 23.35 -18.03
C LYS A 141 -9.53 22.87 -17.83
N GLY A 142 -9.27 21.58 -18.04
CA GLY A 142 -7.92 21.01 -17.94
C GLY A 142 -7.08 21.16 -19.21
N ARG A 143 -7.52 21.91 -20.23
CA ARG A 143 -6.77 22.02 -21.50
C ARG A 143 -5.35 22.56 -21.27
N GLY A 144 -4.35 21.84 -21.79
CA GLY A 144 -2.93 22.13 -21.56
C GLY A 144 -2.35 21.52 -20.29
N LEU A 145 -3.17 20.82 -19.48
CA LEU A 145 -2.68 19.87 -18.48
C LEU A 145 -2.61 18.47 -19.10
N SER A 146 -1.56 17.74 -18.73
CA SER A 146 -1.45 16.30 -18.97
C SER A 146 -1.12 15.56 -17.69
N ILE A 147 -1.61 14.33 -17.58
CA ILE A 147 -1.32 13.43 -16.46
C ILE A 147 -0.63 12.17 -16.98
N THR A 148 0.37 11.68 -16.26
CA THR A 148 1.08 10.44 -16.56
C THR A 148 1.20 9.63 -15.27
N PRO A 149 0.55 8.47 -15.14
CA PRO A 149 0.72 7.59 -13.99
C PRO A 149 2.04 6.81 -14.13
N LEU A 150 2.79 6.70 -13.04
CA LEU A 150 4.03 5.93 -12.95
C LEU A 150 3.88 4.89 -11.82
N PRO A 151 4.46 3.68 -11.92
CA PRO A 151 4.32 2.66 -10.88
C PRO A 151 4.91 3.14 -9.55
N SER A 152 4.16 2.97 -8.46
CA SER A 152 4.59 3.28 -7.08
C SER A 152 5.26 2.12 -6.37
N GLY A 153 5.06 0.87 -6.82
CA GLY A 153 5.61 -0.34 -6.19
C GLY A 153 4.95 -0.75 -4.85
N HIS A 154 3.99 0.01 -4.33
CA HIS A 154 3.32 -0.29 -3.06
C HIS A 154 2.21 -1.33 -3.19
N MET A 155 1.28 -1.12 -4.13
CA MET A 155 0.14 -2.01 -4.42
C MET A 155 0.02 -2.27 -5.93
N LEU A 156 -0.69 -3.32 -6.34
CA LEU A 156 -0.91 -3.63 -7.74
C LEU A 156 -1.65 -2.47 -8.44
N GLY A 157 -1.03 -1.93 -9.49
CA GLY A 157 -1.52 -0.73 -10.20
C GLY A 157 -1.29 0.61 -9.47
N GLY A 158 -0.69 0.62 -8.28
CA GLY A 158 -0.46 1.84 -7.49
C GLY A 158 0.38 2.88 -8.23
N THR A 159 0.00 4.16 -8.11
CA THR A 159 0.57 5.24 -8.93
C THR A 159 1.20 6.39 -8.15
N ILE A 160 2.35 6.81 -8.68
CA ILE A 160 2.87 8.17 -8.54
C ILE A 160 2.32 8.97 -9.73
N TRP A 161 1.76 10.15 -9.49
CA TRP A 161 1.17 10.97 -10.55
C TRP A 161 2.15 12.07 -10.98
N LYS A 162 2.57 12.04 -12.25
CA LYS A 162 3.27 13.15 -12.91
C LYS A 162 2.24 14.01 -13.65
N ILE A 163 2.05 15.24 -13.19
CA ILE A 163 1.11 16.21 -13.75
C ILE A 163 1.96 17.30 -14.42
N VAL A 164 1.71 17.61 -15.69
CA VAL A 164 2.49 18.60 -16.44
C VAL A 164 1.57 19.69 -16.98
N LYS A 165 1.92 20.94 -16.67
CA LYS A 165 1.32 22.17 -17.21
C LYS A 165 2.38 22.92 -17.99
N ASP A 166 2.28 22.91 -19.31
CA ASP A 166 3.27 23.54 -20.19
C ASP A 166 4.70 22.99 -19.89
N GLU A 167 5.62 23.78 -19.33
CA GLU A 167 6.95 23.32 -18.89
C GLU A 167 7.05 22.99 -17.38
N THR A 168 5.97 23.16 -16.62
CA THR A 168 5.94 22.90 -15.16
C THR A 168 5.50 21.47 -14.88
N ASP A 169 6.39 20.67 -14.29
CA ASP A 169 6.09 19.33 -13.80
C ASP A 169 5.86 19.29 -12.27
N ILE A 170 4.72 18.74 -11.90
CA ILE A 170 4.24 18.55 -10.52
C ILE A 170 4.17 17.05 -10.28
N ILE A 171 4.93 16.55 -9.32
CA ILE A 171 4.98 15.13 -8.97
C ILE A 171 4.24 14.92 -7.65
N TYR A 172 3.22 14.06 -7.65
CA TYR A 172 2.51 13.61 -6.45
C TYR A 172 2.91 12.16 -6.16
N ALA A 173 3.75 11.99 -5.13
CA ALA A 173 4.35 10.71 -4.73
C ALA A 173 4.00 10.39 -3.26
N VAL A 174 2.87 9.71 -3.08
CA VAL A 174 2.44 9.14 -1.79
C VAL A 174 2.63 7.63 -1.78
N ASP A 175 2.83 7.06 -0.60
CA ASP A 175 2.83 5.61 -0.35
C ASP A 175 3.49 4.77 -1.46
N PHE A 176 4.77 5.00 -1.71
CA PHE A 176 5.55 4.29 -2.72
C PHE A 176 6.62 3.39 -2.07
N ASN A 177 7.15 2.43 -2.85
CA ASN A 177 8.24 1.54 -2.48
C ASN A 177 9.27 1.44 -3.61
N ASN A 178 10.51 1.82 -3.34
CA ASN A 178 11.64 1.66 -4.26
C ASN A 178 12.17 0.23 -4.35
N GLU A 179 11.92 -0.62 -3.35
CA GLU A 179 12.32 -2.02 -3.38
C GLU A 179 11.38 -2.87 -4.25
N LYS A 180 11.90 -3.94 -4.86
CA LYS A 180 11.10 -4.92 -5.59
C LYS A 180 10.48 -5.92 -4.61
N SER A 181 9.15 -5.99 -4.56
CA SER A 181 8.43 -7.09 -3.90
C SER A 181 8.54 -8.38 -4.74
N ARG A 182 7.86 -9.47 -4.37
CA ARG A 182 7.84 -10.66 -5.24
C ARG A 182 6.95 -10.44 -6.46
N HIS A 183 5.79 -9.78 -6.28
CA HIS A 183 4.82 -9.58 -7.37
C HIS A 183 4.91 -8.22 -8.08
N LEU A 184 5.59 -7.20 -7.54
CA LEU A 184 5.70 -5.86 -8.12
C LEU A 184 7.16 -5.43 -8.38
N ASN A 185 7.33 -4.59 -9.40
CA ASN A 185 8.55 -3.79 -9.54
C ASN A 185 8.52 -2.61 -8.55
N GLY A 186 9.70 -2.08 -8.20
CA GLY A 186 9.81 -0.86 -7.39
C GLY A 186 9.38 0.41 -8.14
N ALA A 187 9.24 1.50 -7.40
CA ALA A 187 8.79 2.81 -7.88
C ALA A 187 9.65 3.37 -9.02
N ALA A 188 9.03 3.82 -10.12
CA ALA A 188 9.73 4.40 -11.27
C ALA A 188 9.99 5.91 -11.12
N LEU A 189 10.57 6.33 -10.00
CA LEU A 189 10.87 7.74 -9.72
C LEU A 189 11.97 8.34 -10.60
N ASP A 190 12.77 7.51 -11.28
CA ASP A 190 13.79 7.96 -12.25
C ASP A 190 13.19 8.71 -13.46
N ALA A 191 11.88 8.60 -13.72
CA ALA A 191 11.16 9.37 -14.75
C ALA A 191 10.77 10.81 -14.32
N CYS A 192 11.10 11.18 -13.07
CA CYS A 192 10.70 12.41 -12.40
C CYS A 192 11.89 13.32 -12.03
N ILE A 193 13.00 13.27 -12.78
CA ILE A 193 14.23 14.02 -12.46
C ILE A 193 14.02 15.53 -12.57
N ARG A 194 14.46 16.27 -11.52
CA ARG A 194 14.41 17.73 -11.33
C ARG A 194 13.01 18.34 -11.42
N PRO A 195 12.02 17.84 -10.66
CA PRO A 195 10.66 18.31 -10.78
C PRO A 195 10.53 19.73 -10.25
N ARG A 196 9.71 20.54 -10.92
CA ARG A 196 9.43 21.92 -10.56
C ARG A 196 8.69 22.02 -9.22
N LEU A 197 7.82 21.05 -8.92
CA LEU A 197 7.18 20.86 -7.61
C LEU A 197 7.08 19.37 -7.26
N LEU A 198 7.57 18.97 -6.09
CA LEU A 198 7.44 17.61 -5.55
C LEU A 198 6.52 17.62 -4.31
N ILE A 199 5.39 16.91 -4.37
CA ILE A 199 4.52 16.62 -3.24
C ILE A 199 4.82 15.19 -2.80
N ILE A 200 5.31 15.00 -1.58
CA ILE A 200 5.84 13.70 -1.13
C ILE A 200 5.41 13.34 0.30
N ASP A 201 5.03 12.08 0.52
CA ASP A 201 4.70 11.52 1.83
C ASP A 201 5.96 11.21 2.64
N ALA A 202 6.05 11.79 3.83
CA ALA A 202 7.13 11.63 4.80
C ALA A 202 6.79 10.66 5.95
N SER A 203 5.63 9.98 5.95
CA SER A 203 5.16 9.15 7.07
C SER A 203 6.16 8.08 7.54
N ASN A 204 7.03 7.60 6.64
CA ASN A 204 8.11 6.64 6.94
C ASN A 204 9.49 7.26 7.17
N ALA A 205 9.64 8.58 7.23
CA ALA A 205 10.95 9.26 7.25
C ALA A 205 11.84 8.99 8.48
N LEU A 206 11.24 8.51 9.57
CA LEU A 206 11.89 8.07 10.80
C LEU A 206 11.94 6.54 10.95
N TYR A 207 11.34 5.81 10.01
CA TYR A 207 11.20 4.37 10.07
C TYR A 207 12.31 3.65 9.31
N THR A 208 12.71 2.49 9.81
CA THR A 208 13.75 1.63 9.21
C THR A 208 13.18 0.25 8.94
N ASN A 209 13.23 -0.19 7.69
CA ASN A 209 12.68 -1.48 7.30
C ASN A 209 13.62 -2.62 7.72
N THR A 210 13.07 -3.67 8.32
CA THR A 210 13.80 -4.93 8.49
C THR A 210 14.02 -5.61 7.13
N MET A 211 15.20 -6.18 6.89
CA MET A 211 15.53 -6.91 5.67
C MET A 211 14.48 -7.96 5.31
N ARG A 212 14.01 -7.95 4.06
CA ARG A 212 12.94 -8.85 3.56
C ARG A 212 13.20 -10.34 3.83
N LYS A 213 14.47 -10.77 3.80
CA LYS A 213 14.89 -12.15 4.11
C LYS A 213 14.54 -12.52 5.55
N ASP A 214 14.89 -11.65 6.49
CA ASP A 214 14.72 -11.87 7.92
C ASP A 214 13.23 -11.80 8.31
N ARG A 215 12.45 -10.88 7.71
CA ARG A 215 10.99 -10.84 7.87
C ARG A 215 10.30 -12.12 7.42
N ASN A 216 10.75 -12.68 6.28
CA ASN A 216 10.22 -13.95 5.77
C ASN A 216 10.62 -15.15 6.63
N SER A 217 11.83 -15.15 7.22
CA SER A 217 12.23 -16.19 8.19
C SER A 217 11.37 -16.08 9.45
N LEU A 218 11.31 -14.89 10.06
CA LEU A 218 10.53 -14.62 11.26
C LEU A 218 9.05 -15.04 11.11
N LEU A 219 8.42 -14.73 9.97
CA LEU A 219 7.08 -15.20 9.66
C LEU A 219 7.02 -16.73 9.66
N ARG A 220 7.86 -17.40 8.87
CA ARG A 220 7.90 -18.88 8.77
C ARG A 220 8.15 -19.54 10.14
N ASP A 221 9.06 -19.00 10.92
CA ASP A 221 9.47 -19.54 12.22
C ASP A 221 8.34 -19.39 13.25
N LEU A 222 7.63 -18.26 13.26
CA LEU A 222 6.43 -18.04 14.07
C LEU A 222 5.30 -19.00 13.64
N LEU A 223 5.01 -19.12 12.34
CA LEU A 223 3.98 -20.05 11.85
C LEU A 223 4.26 -21.48 12.32
N LEU A 224 5.49 -21.97 12.14
CA LEU A 224 5.87 -23.31 12.57
C LEU A 224 5.84 -23.47 14.10
N LYS A 225 6.23 -22.45 14.87
CA LYS A 225 6.18 -22.44 16.34
C LYS A 225 4.74 -22.63 16.83
N THR A 226 3.78 -21.91 16.25
CA THR A 226 2.36 -21.94 16.66
C THR A 226 1.67 -23.22 16.19
N LEU A 227 1.80 -23.58 14.90
CA LEU A 227 1.14 -24.76 14.33
C LEU A 227 1.62 -26.08 14.95
N ARG A 228 2.91 -26.19 15.31
CA ARG A 228 3.45 -27.37 16.01
C ARG A 228 2.95 -27.53 17.45
N ARG A 229 2.47 -26.45 18.07
CA ARG A 229 1.80 -26.48 19.39
C ARG A 229 0.31 -26.84 19.28
N GLY A 230 -0.23 -27.00 18.06
CA GLY A 230 -1.64 -27.25 17.82
C GLY A 230 -2.52 -25.99 17.83
N GLY A 231 -1.90 -24.80 17.87
CA GLY A 231 -2.62 -23.53 17.83
C GLY A 231 -2.80 -22.97 16.41
N ASN A 232 -3.78 -22.10 16.25
CA ASN A 232 -4.06 -21.41 14.99
C ASN A 232 -3.33 -20.07 14.89
N VAL A 233 -3.12 -19.60 13.65
CA VAL A 233 -2.55 -18.28 13.39
C VAL A 233 -3.55 -17.40 12.65
N LEU A 234 -3.87 -16.25 13.23
CA LEU A 234 -4.59 -15.16 12.56
C LEU A 234 -3.56 -14.17 12.02
N ILE A 235 -3.65 -13.82 10.74
CA ILE A 235 -2.88 -12.74 10.12
C ILE A 235 -3.88 -11.68 9.64
N ALA A 236 -3.84 -10.49 10.24
CA ALA A 236 -4.73 -9.40 9.89
C ALA A 236 -4.19 -8.64 8.67
N VAL A 237 -4.94 -8.65 7.56
CA VAL A 237 -4.49 -8.14 6.27
C VAL A 237 -5.50 -7.17 5.63
N ASP A 238 -5.04 -6.38 4.67
CA ASP A 238 -5.89 -5.54 3.84
C ASP A 238 -6.56 -6.33 2.70
N SER A 239 -7.59 -5.78 2.05
CA SER A 239 -8.42 -6.57 1.13
C SER A 239 -7.77 -6.84 -0.25
N THR A 240 -6.86 -5.97 -0.74
CA THR A 240 -6.37 -6.03 -2.14
C THR A 240 -4.92 -5.62 -2.41
N GLY A 241 -4.22 -5.06 -1.44
CA GLY A 241 -2.85 -4.58 -1.58
C GLY A 241 -1.84 -5.62 -1.12
N PHE A 242 -1.47 -5.60 0.15
CA PHE A 242 -0.39 -6.44 0.66
C PHE A 242 -0.83 -7.90 0.93
N SER A 243 -2.11 -8.16 1.20
CA SER A 243 -2.66 -9.53 1.24
C SER A 243 -2.31 -10.38 0.02
N LEU A 244 -2.16 -9.79 -1.16
CA LEU A 244 -1.71 -10.48 -2.38
C LEU A 244 -0.27 -11.02 -2.27
N GLU A 245 0.65 -10.25 -1.68
CA GLU A 245 2.03 -10.68 -1.45
C GLU A 245 2.10 -11.76 -0.36
N LEU A 246 1.27 -11.68 0.70
CA LEU A 246 1.16 -12.77 1.69
C LEU A 246 0.56 -14.04 1.10
N ALA A 247 -0.55 -13.95 0.38
CA ALA A 247 -1.18 -15.09 -0.27
C ALA A 247 -0.17 -15.81 -1.16
N TYR A 248 0.59 -15.06 -1.96
CA TYR A 248 1.67 -15.59 -2.77
C TYR A 248 2.83 -16.17 -1.94
N ILE A 249 3.27 -15.52 -0.86
CA ILE A 249 4.33 -16.06 0.02
C ILE A 249 3.91 -17.37 0.67
N LEU A 250 2.69 -17.43 1.22
CA LEU A 250 2.17 -18.57 1.96
C LEU A 250 1.86 -19.75 1.05
N ASP A 251 1.23 -19.55 -0.12
CA ASP A 251 0.96 -20.65 -1.06
C ASP A 251 2.26 -21.31 -1.55
N ASN A 252 3.31 -20.50 -1.81
CA ASN A 252 4.64 -21.02 -2.13
C ASN A 252 5.31 -21.75 -0.95
N LEU A 253 5.12 -21.29 0.28
CA LEU A 253 5.62 -21.99 1.47
C LEU A 253 4.90 -23.33 1.64
N TRP A 254 3.58 -23.39 1.47
CA TRP A 254 2.81 -24.64 1.49
C TRP A 254 3.21 -25.60 0.36
N HIS A 255 3.54 -25.07 -0.82
CA HIS A 255 3.99 -25.89 -1.94
C HIS A 255 5.39 -26.49 -1.76
N SER A 256 6.28 -25.84 -0.99
CA SER A 256 7.63 -26.33 -0.73
C SER A 256 7.62 -27.42 0.37
N PRO A 257 8.01 -28.68 0.09
CA PRO A 257 8.03 -29.74 1.10
C PRO A 257 8.99 -29.44 2.26
N GLU A 258 10.08 -28.71 1.99
CA GLU A 258 11.07 -28.28 2.99
C GLU A 258 10.52 -27.25 4.00
N SER A 259 9.32 -26.70 3.77
CA SER A 259 8.66 -25.82 4.74
C SER A 259 8.14 -26.57 5.95
N GLY A 260 7.70 -27.82 5.77
CA GLY A 260 6.92 -28.56 6.76
C GLY A 260 5.51 -28.02 7.00
N LEU A 261 5.02 -27.08 6.18
CA LEU A 261 3.72 -26.41 6.37
C LEU A 261 2.56 -27.09 5.64
N MET A 262 2.83 -27.90 4.62
CA MET A 262 1.82 -28.64 3.82
C MET A 262 0.88 -29.55 4.65
N ALA A 263 1.24 -29.86 5.90
CA ALA A 263 0.41 -30.65 6.83
C ALA A 263 -0.70 -29.86 7.53
N TYR A 264 -0.75 -28.53 7.36
CA TYR A 264 -1.64 -27.62 8.10
C TYR A 264 -2.63 -26.91 7.17
N GLY A 265 -3.75 -26.42 7.73
CA GLY A 265 -4.73 -25.64 6.98
C GLY A 265 -4.18 -24.26 6.58
N LEU A 266 -4.52 -23.79 5.38
CA LEU A 266 -4.22 -22.42 4.92
C LEU A 266 -5.48 -21.83 4.29
N ALA A 267 -5.97 -20.72 4.87
CA ALA A 267 -7.21 -20.09 4.45
C ALA A 267 -7.08 -18.56 4.30
N MET A 268 -7.96 -17.98 3.47
CA MET A 268 -8.22 -16.53 3.42
C MET A 268 -9.70 -16.31 3.70
N LEU A 269 -10.03 -15.55 4.74
CA LEU A 269 -11.40 -15.21 5.12
C LEU A 269 -11.70 -13.75 4.73
N SER A 270 -12.53 -13.57 3.70
CA SER A 270 -12.88 -12.27 3.12
C SER A 270 -14.19 -12.37 2.32
N PHE A 271 -15.01 -11.32 2.34
CA PHE A 271 -16.23 -11.27 1.53
C PHE A 271 -15.93 -11.31 0.02
N VAL A 272 -14.86 -10.62 -0.39
CA VAL A 272 -14.49 -10.42 -1.81
C VAL A 272 -13.24 -11.20 -2.23
N GLY A 273 -12.61 -11.96 -1.34
CA GLY A 273 -11.29 -12.58 -1.57
C GLY A 273 -11.18 -13.40 -2.86
N GLY A 274 -12.25 -14.10 -3.25
CA GLY A 274 -12.31 -14.84 -4.51
C GLY A 274 -12.25 -13.89 -5.71
N ASN A 275 -13.10 -12.86 -5.73
CA ASN A 275 -13.11 -11.83 -6.78
C ASN A 275 -11.78 -11.06 -6.85
N VAL A 276 -11.11 -10.86 -5.71
CA VAL A 276 -9.80 -10.21 -5.64
C VAL A 276 -8.71 -11.06 -6.28
N LEU A 277 -8.63 -12.36 -5.95
CA LEU A 277 -7.68 -13.27 -6.60
C LEU A 277 -7.99 -13.43 -8.09
N ASP A 278 -9.26 -13.55 -8.48
CA ASP A 278 -9.69 -13.66 -9.88
C ASP A 278 -9.32 -12.42 -10.70
N THR A 279 -9.56 -11.23 -10.14
CA THR A 279 -9.16 -9.96 -10.73
C THR A 279 -7.64 -9.87 -10.86
N THR A 280 -6.90 -10.24 -9.82
CA THR A 280 -5.43 -10.25 -9.81
C THR A 280 -4.86 -11.22 -10.85
N ARG A 281 -5.44 -12.43 -10.99
CA ARG A 281 -5.06 -13.42 -12.02
C ARG A 281 -5.19 -12.84 -13.45
N ALA A 282 -6.14 -11.94 -13.69
CA ALA A 282 -6.35 -11.28 -14.98
C ALA A 282 -5.47 -10.02 -15.21
N LEU A 283 -4.67 -9.60 -14.23
CA LEU A 283 -3.88 -8.36 -14.26
C LEU A 283 -2.36 -8.60 -14.24
N ILE A 284 -1.90 -9.76 -14.72
CA ILE A 284 -0.47 -10.12 -14.79
C ILE A 284 0.38 -9.07 -15.55
N GLU A 285 -0.18 -8.39 -16.56
CA GLU A 285 0.50 -7.30 -17.30
C GLU A 285 0.95 -6.11 -16.40
N TRP A 286 0.41 -6.00 -15.19
CA TRP A 286 0.71 -4.94 -14.21
C TRP A 286 1.74 -5.36 -13.15
N MET A 287 2.23 -6.60 -13.20
CA MET A 287 3.12 -7.20 -12.21
C MET A 287 4.60 -7.07 -12.59
N SER A 288 5.49 -7.60 -11.73
CA SER A 288 6.94 -7.60 -11.99
C SER A 288 7.30 -8.41 -13.23
N GLU A 289 8.42 -8.06 -13.88
CA GLU A 289 8.94 -8.81 -15.03
C GLU A 289 9.18 -10.30 -14.70
N ARG A 290 9.48 -10.61 -13.43
CA ARG A 290 9.65 -11.98 -12.94
C ARG A 290 8.36 -12.79 -13.04
N ILE A 291 7.23 -12.19 -12.65
CA ILE A 291 5.91 -12.84 -12.74
C ILE A 291 5.51 -13.02 -14.20
N LEU A 292 5.73 -12.00 -15.03
CA LEU A 292 5.48 -12.05 -16.48
C LEU A 292 6.25 -13.19 -17.16
N ARG A 293 7.58 -13.25 -17.00
CA ARG A 293 8.40 -14.33 -17.56
C ARG A 293 7.98 -15.71 -17.06
N SER A 294 7.69 -15.85 -15.76
CA SER A 294 7.22 -17.12 -15.20
C SER A 294 5.88 -17.57 -15.80
N PHE A 295 5.01 -16.63 -16.15
CA PHE A 295 3.74 -16.91 -16.82
C PHE A 295 3.93 -17.27 -18.30
N GLU A 296 4.80 -16.54 -19.02
CA GLU A 296 5.15 -16.80 -20.43
C GLU A 296 5.82 -18.17 -20.62
N ASP A 297 6.84 -18.47 -19.79
CA ASP A 297 7.64 -19.70 -19.89
C ASP A 297 6.88 -20.95 -19.41
N GLN A 298 6.21 -20.87 -18.26
CA GLN A 298 5.63 -22.04 -17.59
C GLN A 298 4.12 -22.19 -17.78
N ARG A 299 3.45 -21.18 -18.36
CA ARG A 299 1.97 -21.07 -18.44
C ARG A 299 1.26 -21.21 -17.09
N ASN A 300 1.98 -20.95 -16.00
CA ASN A 300 1.50 -21.07 -14.63
C ASN A 300 1.21 -19.67 -14.10
N ASN A 301 -0.05 -19.39 -13.74
CA ASN A 301 -0.44 -18.12 -13.15
C ASN A 301 -0.03 -18.11 -11.66
N PRO A 302 0.85 -17.20 -11.19
CA PRO A 302 1.32 -17.21 -9.79
C PRO A 302 0.23 -16.92 -8.75
N PHE A 303 -0.93 -16.41 -9.16
CA PHE A 303 -2.09 -16.18 -8.31
C PHE A 303 -3.18 -17.27 -8.46
N GLN A 304 -2.91 -18.33 -9.22
CA GLN A 304 -3.69 -19.57 -9.18
C GLN A 304 -3.27 -20.39 -7.95
N MET A 305 -3.77 -19.97 -6.79
CA MET A 305 -3.44 -20.59 -5.50
C MET A 305 -3.81 -22.08 -5.50
N ARG A 306 -2.93 -22.90 -4.91
CA ARG A 306 -3.07 -24.37 -4.86
C ARG A 306 -3.44 -24.88 -3.48
N HIS A 307 -3.05 -24.14 -2.44
CA HIS A 307 -3.17 -24.51 -1.03
C HIS A 307 -4.01 -23.51 -0.24
N LEU A 308 -4.02 -22.23 -0.63
CA LEU A 308 -4.87 -21.21 0.00
C LEU A 308 -6.35 -21.42 -0.33
N GLN A 309 -7.14 -21.82 0.67
CA GLN A 309 -8.59 -21.96 0.56
C GLN A 309 -9.30 -20.64 0.86
N VAL A 310 -10.06 -20.11 -0.10
CA VAL A 310 -10.83 -18.88 0.11
C VAL A 310 -12.17 -19.19 0.76
N CYS A 311 -12.45 -18.55 1.89
CA CYS A 311 -13.69 -18.63 2.64
C CYS A 311 -14.37 -17.26 2.66
N GLN A 312 -15.69 -17.24 2.47
CA GLN A 312 -16.54 -16.04 2.56
C GLN A 312 -17.38 -16.02 3.84
N THR A 313 -17.49 -17.15 4.55
CA THR A 313 -18.20 -17.28 5.82
C THR A 313 -17.34 -18.05 6.84
N LEU A 314 -17.71 -17.94 8.11
CA LEU A 314 -17.08 -18.71 9.19
C LEU A 314 -17.42 -20.21 9.07
N ASP A 315 -18.65 -20.57 8.65
CA ASP A 315 -19.02 -21.96 8.35
C ASP A 315 -18.07 -22.62 7.33
N GLN A 316 -17.65 -21.88 6.29
CA GLN A 316 -16.68 -22.38 5.31
C GLN A 316 -15.26 -22.51 5.91
N LEU A 317 -14.89 -21.61 6.83
CA LEU A 317 -13.61 -21.66 7.52
C LEU A 317 -13.51 -22.86 8.47
N ASP A 318 -14.62 -23.26 9.11
CA ASP A 318 -14.65 -24.40 10.03
C ASP A 318 -14.38 -25.74 9.34
N LEU A 319 -14.69 -25.84 8.04
CA LEU A 319 -14.36 -27.01 7.21
C LEU A 319 -12.85 -27.17 6.95
N VAL A 320 -12.05 -26.11 7.13
CA VAL A 320 -10.59 -26.16 7.00
C VAL A 320 -10.01 -26.91 8.21
N ALA A 321 -9.06 -27.81 8.01
CA ALA A 321 -8.47 -28.59 9.11
C ALA A 321 -7.69 -27.71 10.10
N ASN A 322 -7.86 -27.93 11.41
CA ASN A 322 -6.99 -27.37 12.45
C ASN A 322 -5.73 -28.25 12.65
N PRO A 323 -4.56 -27.67 13.00
CA PRO A 323 -4.33 -26.24 13.13
C PRO A 323 -4.16 -25.55 11.77
N LYS A 324 -4.55 -24.27 11.69
CA LYS A 324 -4.62 -23.50 10.44
C LYS A 324 -4.01 -22.10 10.55
N VAL A 325 -3.61 -21.55 9.40
CA VAL A 325 -3.25 -20.14 9.20
C VAL A 325 -4.35 -19.45 8.41
N ILE A 326 -4.79 -18.27 8.86
CA ILE A 326 -5.86 -17.48 8.23
C ILE A 326 -5.34 -16.09 7.87
N LEU A 327 -5.48 -15.70 6.60
CA LEU A 327 -5.46 -14.30 6.19
C LEU A 327 -6.88 -13.73 6.34
N ALA A 328 -7.12 -12.81 7.28
CA ALA A 328 -8.45 -12.23 7.52
C ALA A 328 -8.46 -10.74 7.20
N THR A 329 -9.49 -10.26 6.48
CA THR A 329 -9.55 -8.85 6.06
C THR A 329 -9.87 -7.86 7.20
N ASP A 330 -9.45 -6.61 6.98
CA ASP A 330 -9.17 -5.53 7.92
C ASP A 330 -7.90 -5.72 8.76
N ALA A 331 -6.77 -5.20 8.25
CA ALA A 331 -5.49 -5.15 8.96
C ALA A 331 -5.51 -4.35 10.27
N SER A 332 -6.51 -3.50 10.49
CA SER A 332 -6.62 -2.62 11.67
C SER A 332 -7.36 -3.25 12.85
N LEU A 333 -8.00 -4.41 12.66
CA LEU A 333 -8.92 -5.04 13.62
C LEU A 333 -10.07 -4.09 14.05
N ARG A 334 -10.55 -3.19 13.19
CA ARG A 334 -11.62 -2.20 13.46
C ARG A 334 -13.01 -2.75 13.15
N ALA A 335 -13.15 -3.58 12.13
CA ALA A 335 -14.36 -4.27 11.72
C ALA A 335 -14.00 -5.62 11.06
N GLY A 336 -14.96 -6.25 10.37
CA GLY A 336 -14.70 -7.41 9.52
C GLY A 336 -14.25 -8.67 10.26
N PHE A 337 -13.76 -9.64 9.50
CA PHE A 337 -13.44 -10.97 10.01
C PHE A 337 -12.23 -11.01 10.94
N SER A 338 -11.22 -10.16 10.73
CA SER A 338 -10.05 -10.12 11.59
C SER A 338 -10.41 -9.76 13.04
N ARG A 339 -11.33 -8.80 13.24
CA ARG A 339 -11.83 -8.41 14.57
C ARG A 339 -12.66 -9.52 15.23
N LEU A 340 -13.46 -10.24 14.45
CA LEU A 340 -14.26 -11.37 14.94
C LEU A 340 -13.35 -12.52 15.41
N LEU A 341 -12.39 -12.93 14.59
CA LEU A 341 -11.43 -13.97 14.95
C LEU A 341 -10.52 -13.54 16.11
N PHE A 342 -10.13 -12.27 16.21
CA PHE A 342 -9.42 -11.76 17.39
C PHE A 342 -10.23 -11.96 18.67
N ALA A 343 -11.54 -11.66 18.65
CA ALA A 343 -12.40 -11.78 19.83
C ALA A 343 -12.55 -13.23 20.33
N ASP A 344 -12.56 -14.20 19.41
CA ASP A 344 -12.64 -15.63 19.71
C ASP A 344 -11.27 -16.23 20.12
N TRP A 345 -10.18 -15.78 19.49
CA TRP A 345 -8.88 -16.47 19.58
C TRP A 345 -7.90 -15.89 20.60
N ALA A 346 -8.15 -14.69 21.13
CA ALA A 346 -7.21 -13.99 22.01
C ALA A 346 -7.01 -14.63 23.39
N ASP A 347 -8.04 -15.28 23.97
CA ASP A 347 -7.95 -15.99 25.27
C ASP A 347 -7.42 -17.44 25.15
N ASN A 348 -6.62 -17.72 24.11
CA ASN A 348 -6.02 -19.03 23.89
C ASN A 348 -4.50 -18.92 23.70
N GLU A 349 -3.75 -19.40 24.69
CA GLU A 349 -2.28 -19.40 24.73
C GLU A 349 -1.60 -20.20 23.61
N LEU A 350 -2.32 -21.10 22.94
CA LEU A 350 -1.81 -21.84 21.79
C LEU A 350 -1.83 -21.00 20.53
N ASN A 351 -2.79 -20.08 20.39
CA ASN A 351 -2.98 -19.27 19.19
C ASN A 351 -1.95 -18.13 19.08
N SER A 352 -1.79 -17.61 17.86
CA SER A 352 -1.00 -16.40 17.61
C SER A 352 -1.70 -15.45 16.64
N ILE A 353 -1.48 -14.15 16.84
CA ILE A 353 -2.07 -13.08 16.06
C ILE A 353 -0.95 -12.20 15.49
N ILE A 354 -0.82 -12.18 14.17
CA ILE A 354 0.21 -11.44 13.43
C ILE A 354 -0.43 -10.20 12.80
N LEU A 355 0.11 -9.04 13.13
CA LEU A 355 -0.21 -7.75 12.52
C LEU A 355 0.85 -7.39 11.48
N THR A 356 0.42 -7.00 10.27
CA THR A 356 1.33 -6.82 9.13
C THR A 356 1.33 -5.43 8.49
N SER A 357 0.52 -4.49 9.01
CA SER A 357 0.47 -3.09 8.57
C SER A 357 0.31 -2.15 9.77
N ARG A 358 0.66 -0.86 9.58
CA ARG A 358 0.44 0.24 10.54
C ARG A 358 -0.71 1.17 10.11
N ASP A 359 -1.51 0.76 9.11
CA ASP A 359 -2.49 1.59 8.39
C ASP A 359 -3.35 2.51 9.28
N GLY A 360 -3.09 3.81 9.13
CA GLY A 360 -3.90 4.89 9.71
C GLY A 360 -3.69 5.14 11.20
N ASP A 361 -2.67 4.57 11.84
CA ASP A 361 -2.37 4.85 13.26
C ASP A 361 -0.85 4.96 13.52
N PHE A 362 -0.19 5.84 12.76
CA PHE A 362 1.26 6.11 12.84
C PHE A 362 1.67 6.90 14.11
N ARG A 363 0.78 7.03 15.10
CA ARG A 363 1.01 7.86 16.29
C ARG A 363 2.09 7.26 17.19
N GLU A 364 3.10 8.07 17.50
CA GLU A 364 3.99 7.83 18.63
C GLU A 364 3.31 8.24 19.95
N ALA A 365 3.78 7.70 21.08
CA ALA A 365 3.18 7.99 22.39
C ALA A 365 3.18 9.49 22.73
N ALA A 366 4.18 10.24 22.26
CA ALA A 366 4.27 11.69 22.43
C ALA A 366 3.22 12.48 21.62
N ASP A 367 2.78 11.96 20.47
CA ASP A 367 1.82 12.65 19.58
C ASP A 367 0.39 12.63 20.13
N PHE A 368 0.08 11.78 21.12
CA PHE A 368 -1.22 11.82 21.82
C PHE A 368 -1.44 13.11 22.62
N SER A 369 -0.37 13.85 22.95
CA SER A 369 -0.45 15.14 23.66
C SER A 369 -1.27 16.21 22.93
N VAL A 370 -1.39 16.13 21.60
CA VAL A 370 -2.22 17.02 20.77
C VAL A 370 -3.71 16.95 21.14
N PHE A 371 -4.14 15.86 21.79
CA PHE A 371 -5.53 15.64 22.19
C PHE A 371 -5.82 16.00 23.65
N ALA A 372 -4.81 16.41 24.43
CA ALA A 372 -4.96 16.68 25.87
C ALA A 372 -5.88 17.87 26.21
N ASP A 373 -6.11 18.79 25.26
CA ASP A 373 -6.95 19.98 25.47
C ASP A 373 -8.48 19.73 25.40
N ASN A 374 -8.91 18.50 25.05
CA ASN A 374 -10.30 18.07 25.18
C ASN A 374 -10.37 16.76 25.97
N ARG A 375 -11.41 16.61 26.81
CA ARG A 375 -11.60 15.41 27.68
C ARG A 375 -12.11 14.17 26.91
N ILE A 376 -11.54 13.93 25.74
CA ILE A 376 -11.77 12.77 24.89
C ILE A 376 -10.40 12.45 24.27
N GLU A 377 -9.62 11.62 24.95
CA GLU A 377 -8.47 10.97 24.32
C GLU A 377 -9.00 10.18 23.11
N PRO A 378 -8.46 10.34 21.89
CA PRO A 378 -8.87 9.50 20.77
C PRO A 378 -8.46 8.07 21.12
N PRO A 379 -9.39 7.09 21.04
CA PRO A 379 -9.06 5.73 21.39
C PRO A 379 -7.97 5.21 20.45
N VAL A 380 -6.79 4.90 21.01
CA VAL A 380 -5.74 4.20 20.27
C VAL A 380 -6.35 2.92 19.70
N SER A 381 -6.19 2.69 18.40
CA SER A 381 -6.83 1.53 17.78
C SER A 381 -6.33 0.24 18.41
N LEU A 382 -7.19 -0.78 18.44
CA LEU A 382 -6.83 -2.12 18.91
C LEU A 382 -5.55 -2.62 18.24
N GLY A 383 -5.47 -2.52 16.90
CA GLY A 383 -4.26 -2.82 16.14
C GLY A 383 -3.03 -2.07 16.65
N ARG A 384 -3.08 -0.75 16.82
CA ARG A 384 -1.93 0.03 17.32
C ARG A 384 -1.53 -0.33 18.75
N ARG A 385 -2.49 -0.58 19.64
CA ARG A 385 -2.22 -1.07 21.02
C ARG A 385 -1.53 -2.43 21.00
N LEU A 386 -2.03 -3.36 20.19
CA LEU A 386 -1.43 -4.70 20.02
C LEU A 386 -0.02 -4.63 19.40
N ILE A 387 0.25 -3.73 18.44
CA ILE A 387 1.61 -3.46 17.93
C ILE A 387 2.51 -2.96 19.06
N GLY A 388 2.02 -2.04 19.90
CA GLY A 388 2.77 -1.54 21.05
C GLY A 388 3.09 -2.64 22.07
N LEU A 389 2.12 -3.51 22.39
CA LEU A 389 2.34 -4.67 23.25
C LEU A 389 3.37 -5.65 22.66
N ALA A 390 3.28 -5.97 21.37
CA ALA A 390 4.24 -6.84 20.68
C ALA A 390 5.67 -6.26 20.66
N ARG A 391 5.79 -4.92 20.63
CA ARG A 391 7.06 -4.18 20.71
C ARG A 391 7.52 -3.89 22.14
N MET A 392 6.77 -4.32 23.15
CA MET A 392 7.02 -4.05 24.58
C MET A 392 6.99 -2.54 24.93
N GLU A 393 6.28 -1.71 24.16
CA GLU A 393 6.13 -0.27 24.41
C GLU A 393 5.26 -0.03 25.67
N ASP A 394 5.77 0.70 26.68
CA ASP A 394 5.13 0.84 28.00
C ASP A 394 3.70 1.41 27.94
N TRP A 395 3.50 2.45 27.12
CA TRP A 395 2.21 3.13 26.95
C TRP A 395 1.08 2.17 26.51
N ALA A 396 1.41 1.06 25.82
CA ALA A 396 0.42 0.11 25.33
C ALA A 396 -0.26 -0.68 26.47
N ARG A 397 0.41 -0.77 27.62
CA ARG A 397 -0.11 -1.37 28.87
C ARG A 397 -0.89 -0.37 29.73
N GLU A 398 -0.78 0.93 29.47
CA GLU A 398 -1.46 1.97 30.25
C GLU A 398 -2.99 1.82 30.16
N GLY A 399 -3.64 1.89 31.32
CA GLY A 399 -5.09 1.77 31.47
C GLY A 399 -5.65 0.35 31.35
N LEU A 400 -4.84 -0.68 31.11
CA LEU A 400 -5.31 -2.07 31.06
C LEU A 400 -5.41 -2.69 32.46
N ALA A 401 -6.47 -3.47 32.69
CA ALA A 401 -6.59 -4.32 33.86
C ALA A 401 -5.81 -5.64 33.67
N MET A 402 -5.58 -6.37 34.76
CA MET A 402 -4.96 -7.69 34.76
C MET A 402 -5.99 -8.74 35.20
N ALA A 403 -6.07 -9.88 34.51
CA ALA A 403 -6.92 -11.01 34.88
C ALA A 403 -6.24 -11.90 35.94
N ASP A 404 -4.94 -12.13 35.77
CA ASP A 404 -4.04 -12.88 36.64
C ASP A 404 -2.66 -12.17 36.65
N GLU A 405 -1.60 -12.78 37.20
CA GLU A 405 -0.31 -12.07 37.39
C GLU A 405 0.34 -11.58 36.08
N ASP A 406 0.09 -12.25 34.95
CA ASP A 406 0.73 -11.95 33.64
C ASP A 406 -0.27 -11.68 32.49
N THR A 407 -1.56 -11.99 32.63
CA THR A 407 -2.56 -11.79 31.55
C THR A 407 -3.23 -10.41 31.60
N LEU A 408 -3.01 -9.60 30.56
CA LEU A 408 -3.69 -8.32 30.34
C LEU A 408 -5.14 -8.51 29.88
N LEU A 409 -6.07 -7.72 30.41
CA LEU A 409 -7.45 -7.59 29.91
C LEU A 409 -7.52 -6.46 28.88
N VAL A 410 -7.84 -6.79 27.63
CA VAL A 410 -7.98 -5.83 26.54
C VAL A 410 -9.46 -5.48 26.34
N PRO A 411 -9.85 -4.20 26.45
CA PRO A 411 -11.22 -3.77 26.20
C PRO A 411 -11.55 -3.85 24.70
N LEU A 412 -12.63 -4.54 24.37
CA LEU A 412 -13.17 -4.68 23.02
C LEU A 412 -14.67 -4.36 22.98
N HIS A 413 -15.05 -3.29 22.30
CA HIS A 413 -16.44 -3.07 21.90
C HIS A 413 -16.75 -3.96 20.67
N LEU A 414 -17.45 -5.07 20.88
CA LEU A 414 -17.89 -5.96 19.81
C LEU A 414 -19.32 -5.60 19.40
N SER A 415 -19.63 -5.60 18.10
CA SER A 415 -20.99 -5.39 17.62
C SER A 415 -21.28 -6.25 16.41
N GLN A 416 -22.49 -6.78 16.37
CA GLN A 416 -22.90 -7.80 15.41
C GLN A 416 -24.38 -7.65 15.04
N ARG A 417 -24.69 -7.84 13.75
CA ARG A 417 -26.04 -7.96 13.22
C ARG A 417 -26.64 -9.32 13.55
N VAL A 418 -27.87 -9.29 14.06
CA VAL A 418 -28.64 -10.45 14.53
C VAL A 418 -30.05 -10.41 13.95
N PRO A 419 -30.61 -11.55 13.53
CA PRO A 419 -32.01 -11.62 13.12
C PRO A 419 -32.94 -11.39 14.32
N VAL A 420 -34.09 -10.80 14.03
CA VAL A 420 -35.17 -10.51 14.98
C VAL A 420 -36.47 -10.88 14.31
N PHE A 421 -37.11 -11.93 14.82
CA PHE A 421 -38.43 -12.34 14.41
C PHE A 421 -39.46 -11.48 15.13
N LEU A 422 -40.36 -10.86 14.37
CA LEU A 422 -41.54 -10.22 14.92
C LEU A 422 -42.51 -11.32 15.35
N GLU A 423 -42.86 -11.33 16.65
CA GLU A 423 -44.00 -12.09 17.14
C GLU A 423 -45.26 -11.57 16.44
N ALA A 424 -46.06 -12.47 15.85
CA ALA A 424 -47.35 -12.09 15.31
C ALA A 424 -48.22 -11.58 16.45
N GLU A 425 -48.85 -10.40 16.29
CA GLU A 425 -49.77 -9.87 17.30
C GLU A 425 -50.87 -10.89 17.56
N GLY A 426 -50.85 -11.48 18.76
CA GLY A 426 -51.84 -12.46 19.19
C GLY A 426 -53.21 -11.79 19.26
N ASP A 427 -54.13 -12.28 18.42
CA ASP A 427 -55.46 -11.71 18.25
C ASP A 427 -56.16 -11.53 19.61
N GLY A 428 -56.49 -10.28 19.92
CA GLY A 428 -56.79 -9.83 21.27
C GLY A 428 -58.16 -10.25 21.78
N ASN A 429 -58.36 -11.52 22.11
CA ASN A 429 -59.61 -12.01 22.67
C ASN A 429 -59.58 -11.98 24.22
N THR A 430 -59.81 -10.80 24.78
CA THR A 430 -59.94 -10.56 26.21
C THR A 430 -61.22 -11.22 26.76
N ASN A 431 -61.10 -12.41 27.34
CA ASN A 431 -62.08 -12.90 28.32
C ASN A 431 -61.52 -12.69 29.73
N GLU A 432 -61.96 -11.61 30.37
CA GLU A 432 -61.68 -11.35 31.78
C GLU A 432 -62.26 -12.46 32.67
N ASN A 433 -61.46 -12.95 33.63
CA ASN A 433 -61.97 -13.77 34.71
C ASN A 433 -61.19 -13.44 36.00
N PRO A 434 -61.69 -12.52 36.85
CA PRO A 434 -60.94 -12.02 37.99
C PRO A 434 -61.18 -12.87 39.24
N ASN A 435 -60.26 -13.78 39.58
CA ASN A 435 -60.09 -14.36 40.92
C ASN A 435 -58.83 -15.25 40.99
N GLY A 436 -57.99 -15.12 42.02
CA GLY A 436 -56.94 -16.10 42.30
C GLY A 436 -55.64 -15.53 42.86
N ASP A 437 -55.50 -15.63 44.19
CA ASP A 437 -54.36 -15.23 45.01
C ASP A 437 -53.04 -15.97 44.68
N ALA A 438 -51.95 -15.50 45.29
CA ALA A 438 -50.55 -15.86 45.07
C ALA A 438 -50.18 -17.36 45.12
N SER A 439 -49.14 -17.72 44.36
CA SER A 439 -47.98 -18.40 44.98
C SER A 439 -46.68 -18.29 44.18
N ARG A 440 -45.56 -18.08 44.90
CA ARG A 440 -44.22 -18.39 44.39
C ARG A 440 -44.00 -19.90 44.48
N ARG A 441 -43.46 -20.52 43.43
CA ARG A 441 -42.55 -21.68 43.52
C ARG A 441 -41.74 -21.77 42.22
N GLY A 442 -40.42 -21.78 42.33
CA GLY A 442 -39.56 -22.15 41.22
C GLY A 442 -39.16 -23.62 41.32
N SER A 443 -38.68 -24.17 40.21
CA SER A 443 -37.62 -25.18 40.20
C SER A 443 -36.95 -25.16 38.83
N ALA A 444 -35.62 -25.31 38.82
CA ALA A 444 -34.91 -25.70 37.62
C ALA A 444 -35.24 -27.15 37.24
N VAL A 445 -35.07 -27.48 35.95
CA VAL A 445 -34.70 -28.83 35.47
C VAL A 445 -33.68 -28.64 34.35
N GLU A 446 -32.64 -29.47 34.36
CA GLU A 446 -31.50 -29.42 33.45
C GLU A 446 -31.88 -29.83 32.01
N GLY A 447 -31.22 -29.24 31.02
CA GLY A 447 -31.34 -29.67 29.63
C GLY A 447 -30.56 -30.96 29.37
N GLN A 448 -31.27 -32.06 29.07
CA GLN A 448 -30.64 -33.27 28.54
C GLN A 448 -30.28 -33.08 27.06
N THR A 449 -29.03 -33.42 26.73
CA THR A 449 -28.56 -33.56 25.34
C THR A 449 -29.15 -34.80 24.69
N VAL A 450 -29.60 -34.68 23.43
CA VAL A 450 -29.95 -35.81 22.57
C VAL A 450 -29.35 -35.58 21.18
N PRO A 451 -28.54 -36.50 20.64
CA PRO A 451 -27.95 -36.37 19.31
C PRO A 451 -28.92 -36.84 18.21
N PRO A 452 -28.80 -36.32 16.97
CA PRO A 452 -29.55 -36.83 15.83
C PRO A 452 -28.88 -38.07 15.22
N THR A 453 -29.63 -39.15 15.06
CA THR A 453 -29.26 -40.31 14.23
C THR A 453 -30.54 -40.77 13.49
N PRO A 454 -30.49 -41.08 12.18
CA PRO A 454 -31.67 -41.04 11.32
C PRO A 454 -32.46 -42.35 11.27
N LEU A 455 -33.73 -42.27 10.88
CA LEU A 455 -34.57 -43.44 10.56
C LEU A 455 -35.35 -43.24 9.25
N ASN A 456 -35.12 -44.15 8.32
CA ASN A 456 -36.01 -44.45 7.20
C ASN A 456 -37.37 -44.96 7.70
N ALA A 457 -38.45 -44.71 6.94
CA ALA A 457 -39.11 -45.75 6.12
C ALA A 457 -40.62 -45.51 5.86
N LYS A 458 -41.03 -45.77 4.60
CA LYS A 458 -42.38 -46.16 4.10
C LYS A 458 -43.45 -45.06 4.06
N VAL A 459 -43.95 -44.68 2.87
CA VAL A 459 -44.81 -45.43 1.91
C VAL A 459 -46.26 -45.55 2.40
N TYR A 460 -47.15 -44.85 1.70
CA TYR A 460 -48.46 -45.35 1.26
C TYR A 460 -48.83 -44.71 -0.09
N ASP A 461 -49.67 -45.42 -0.84
CA ASP A 461 -49.87 -45.28 -2.28
C ASP A 461 -51.01 -44.33 -2.68
N GLU A 462 -50.97 -43.97 -3.97
CA GLU A 462 -52.09 -43.79 -4.91
C GLU A 462 -53.39 -43.10 -4.47
N ASP A 463 -53.73 -42.03 -5.20
CA ASP A 463 -55.04 -42.00 -5.87
C ASP A 463 -54.89 -41.43 -7.29
N GLN A 464 -55.74 -41.88 -8.20
CA GLN A 464 -55.53 -41.76 -9.65
C GLN A 464 -56.30 -40.60 -10.32
N ASN A 465 -55.93 -40.37 -11.59
CA ASN A 465 -56.84 -40.21 -12.74
C ASN A 465 -57.14 -38.82 -13.35
N ASN A 466 -57.29 -38.92 -14.68
CA ASN A 466 -57.80 -38.01 -15.71
C ASN A 466 -56.81 -36.94 -16.24
N ASP A 467 -56.31 -37.09 -17.48
CA ASP A 467 -56.97 -36.88 -18.82
C ASP A 467 -56.87 -35.38 -19.19
N ASP A 468 -56.59 -34.92 -20.42
CA ASP A 468 -56.13 -35.53 -21.68
C ASP A 468 -55.68 -34.37 -22.63
N ASP A 469 -55.23 -34.70 -23.85
CA ASP A 469 -55.15 -33.83 -25.06
C ASP A 469 -54.09 -32.68 -25.08
N GLU A 470 -53.11 -32.66 -26.02
CA GLU A 470 -53.19 -32.27 -27.46
C GLU A 470 -53.45 -30.75 -27.67
N GLU A 471 -52.87 -30.01 -28.64
CA GLU A 471 -51.96 -30.29 -29.76
C GLU A 471 -51.24 -28.97 -30.21
N GLU A 472 -49.99 -29.11 -30.66
CA GLU A 472 -49.37 -28.60 -31.91
C GLU A 472 -49.56 -27.16 -32.52
N ASN A 473 -48.43 -26.67 -33.10
CA ASN A 473 -48.28 -25.89 -34.36
C ASN A 473 -48.80 -24.41 -34.44
N ASP A 474 -48.28 -23.48 -35.28
CA ASP A 474 -46.99 -23.41 -36.02
C ASP A 474 -46.71 -21.96 -36.57
N GLU A 475 -45.45 -21.77 -37.02
CA GLU A 475 -45.00 -20.94 -38.17
C GLU A 475 -45.19 -19.39 -38.35
N ASN A 476 -44.03 -18.74 -38.63
CA ASN A 476 -43.71 -17.78 -39.71
C ASN A 476 -44.22 -16.30 -39.75
N GLY A 477 -43.31 -15.35 -40.08
CA GLY A 477 -43.70 -13.96 -40.43
C GLY A 477 -42.61 -12.86 -40.53
N LEU A 478 -41.71 -12.94 -41.51
CA LEU A 478 -40.66 -11.99 -41.96
C LEU A 478 -40.77 -10.43 -41.75
N SER A 479 -39.62 -9.85 -41.37
CA SER A 479 -38.97 -8.58 -41.86
C SER A 479 -39.62 -7.17 -41.79
N GLU A 480 -38.93 -6.21 -41.15
CA GLU A 480 -38.36 -5.00 -41.80
C GLU A 480 -37.32 -4.26 -40.91
N VAL A 481 -36.60 -3.25 -41.47
CA VAL A 481 -35.39 -2.61 -40.88
C VAL A 481 -35.59 -1.12 -40.59
N VAL A 482 -35.41 -0.67 -39.33
CA VAL A 482 -35.07 0.74 -38.99
C VAL A 482 -34.11 0.80 -37.78
N THR A 483 -33.24 1.80 -37.78
CA THR A 483 -32.18 2.12 -36.81
C THR A 483 -32.65 2.73 -35.48
N GLY A 484 -31.94 2.48 -34.36
CA GLY A 484 -31.97 3.36 -33.17
C GLY A 484 -31.52 2.71 -31.85
N ASP A 485 -30.61 3.39 -31.14
CA ASP A 485 -30.35 3.34 -29.68
C ASP A 485 -30.18 1.98 -28.97
N GLY A 486 -28.96 1.44 -29.03
CA GLY A 486 -28.53 0.28 -28.23
C GLY A 486 -28.12 0.64 -26.80
N VAL A 487 -29.06 0.58 -25.85
CA VAL A 487 -28.75 0.42 -24.42
C VAL A 487 -28.19 -0.98 -24.21
N ILE A 488 -26.93 -1.09 -23.76
CA ILE A 488 -26.28 -2.39 -23.51
C ILE A 488 -26.77 -2.95 -22.17
N ASN A 489 -27.87 -3.71 -22.20
CA ASN A 489 -28.28 -4.55 -21.09
C ASN A 489 -27.32 -5.75 -20.95
N PHE A 490 -26.52 -5.76 -19.88
CA PHE A 490 -25.81 -6.96 -19.44
C PHE A 490 -26.80 -7.90 -18.72
N GLN A 491 -27.13 -9.03 -19.34
CA GLN A 491 -27.72 -10.15 -18.59
C GLN A 491 -26.61 -10.96 -17.90
N PRO A 492 -26.83 -11.42 -16.65
CA PRO A 492 -25.92 -12.35 -15.99
C PRO A 492 -26.05 -13.76 -16.57
N TYR A 493 -24.91 -14.45 -16.75
CA TYR A 493 -24.88 -15.84 -17.19
C TYR A 493 -25.44 -16.78 -16.10
N PRO A 494 -26.35 -17.72 -16.44
CA PRO A 494 -26.78 -18.76 -15.50
C PRO A 494 -25.69 -19.84 -15.34
N PHE A 495 -25.35 -20.15 -14.09
CA PHE A 495 -24.49 -21.29 -13.76
C PHE A 495 -25.24 -22.61 -14.00
N LEU A 496 -24.68 -23.49 -14.84
CA LEU A 496 -25.13 -24.88 -14.96
C LEU A 496 -24.40 -25.76 -13.93
N PRO A 497 -25.10 -26.51 -13.06
CA PRO A 497 -24.47 -27.42 -12.12
C PRO A 497 -24.09 -28.74 -12.80
N SER A 498 -22.79 -29.03 -12.92
CA SER A 498 -22.34 -30.35 -13.42
C SER A 498 -22.51 -31.43 -12.36
N GLN A 499 -23.60 -32.18 -12.46
CA GLN A 499 -23.69 -33.50 -11.82
C GLN A 499 -22.71 -34.44 -12.51
N HIS A 500 -21.85 -35.12 -11.74
CA HIS A 500 -21.47 -36.54 -11.91
C HIS A 500 -20.31 -36.92 -10.97
N ALA A 501 -20.64 -37.58 -9.86
CA ALA A 501 -19.68 -38.42 -9.14
C ALA A 501 -19.58 -39.79 -9.85
N GLY A 502 -18.36 -40.32 -10.04
CA GLY A 502 -18.16 -41.54 -10.85
C GLY A 502 -16.81 -42.23 -10.68
N VAL A 503 -16.73 -43.09 -9.65
CA VAL A 503 -15.99 -44.38 -9.55
C VAL A 503 -14.71 -44.64 -10.41
N LEU A 504 -13.61 -44.85 -9.69
CA LEU A 504 -12.45 -45.76 -9.93
C LEU A 504 -12.30 -46.52 -11.28
N THR A 505 -11.10 -46.40 -11.89
CA THR A 505 -10.37 -47.56 -12.46
C THR A 505 -8.85 -47.42 -12.33
N HIS A 506 -8.17 -48.49 -11.89
CA HIS A 506 -6.72 -48.68 -12.11
C HIS A 506 -6.47 -49.10 -13.58
N GLY A 507 -5.40 -48.59 -14.21
CA GLY A 507 -4.99 -49.05 -15.53
C GLY A 507 -3.61 -48.53 -15.95
N ARG A 508 -2.63 -49.43 -16.07
CA ARG A 508 -1.35 -49.16 -16.74
C ARG A 508 -1.61 -48.87 -18.22
N HIS A 509 -0.80 -48.03 -18.86
CA HIS A 509 -0.19 -48.43 -20.14
C HIS A 509 1.07 -47.60 -20.48
N LEU A 510 2.14 -48.32 -20.80
CA LEU A 510 3.29 -47.83 -21.55
C LEU A 510 3.00 -47.97 -23.05
N ALA A 511 3.44 -46.99 -23.84
CA ALA A 511 3.93 -47.14 -25.22
C ALA A 511 4.86 -45.93 -25.47
N CYS A 512 6.18 -46.09 -25.66
CA CYS A 512 6.86 -46.70 -26.82
C CYS A 512 6.74 -45.81 -28.06
N TYR A 513 7.84 -45.13 -28.38
CA TYR A 513 8.05 -44.43 -29.64
C TYR A 513 8.30 -45.45 -30.76
N ASP A 514 7.74 -45.21 -31.93
CA ASP A 514 8.16 -45.87 -33.16
C ASP A 514 8.64 -44.86 -34.21
N ILE A 515 9.56 -45.34 -35.05
CA ILE A 515 10.45 -44.56 -35.91
C ILE A 515 9.83 -44.40 -37.30
N VAL A 516 9.95 -43.21 -37.90
CA VAL A 516 9.91 -43.08 -39.37
C VAL A 516 11.08 -42.20 -39.84
N ASN A 517 11.92 -42.78 -40.70
CA ASN A 517 12.87 -42.05 -41.51
C ASN A 517 12.14 -41.41 -42.70
N ASP A 518 12.41 -40.14 -43.01
CA ASP A 518 13.02 -39.87 -44.31
C ASP A 518 13.78 -38.53 -44.33
N SER A 519 14.94 -38.52 -44.96
CA SER A 519 15.69 -37.30 -45.27
C SER A 519 16.63 -37.59 -46.44
N ASN A 520 16.47 -36.88 -47.55
CA ASN A 520 17.40 -36.90 -48.66
C ASN A 520 17.55 -35.48 -49.26
N PRO A 521 18.71 -35.14 -49.87
CA PRO A 521 19.31 -33.82 -49.64
C PRO A 521 19.71 -33.11 -50.94
N ARG A 522 20.24 -31.87 -50.83
CA ARG A 522 21.10 -31.10 -51.78
C ARG A 522 20.98 -29.59 -51.41
N THR A 523 21.99 -28.70 -51.46
CA THR A 523 23.44 -28.82 -51.75
C THR A 523 24.19 -27.54 -51.31
N GLY A 524 25.50 -27.64 -51.01
CA GLY A 524 26.44 -26.52 -50.76
C GLY A 524 26.64 -26.22 -49.26
N GLY A 525 27.82 -26.26 -48.65
CA GLY A 525 29.22 -26.13 -49.13
C GLY A 525 29.72 -24.71 -48.81
N GLN A 526 30.79 -24.44 -48.04
CA GLN A 526 32.10 -25.11 -47.86
C GLN A 526 32.67 -24.79 -46.43
N PHE A 527 33.76 -25.34 -45.85
CA PHE A 527 34.74 -26.37 -46.27
C PHE A 527 35.39 -27.17 -45.09
N PHE A 528 36.73 -27.25 -44.98
CA PHE A 528 37.56 -28.13 -44.12
C PHE A 528 38.43 -27.35 -43.09
N ARG A 529 38.57 -27.80 -41.82
CA ARG A 529 39.59 -28.72 -41.21
C ARG A 529 41.06 -28.21 -41.29
N SER A 530 41.98 -28.45 -40.34
CA SER A 530 42.04 -29.50 -39.30
C SER A 530 43.00 -29.20 -38.11
N ALA A 531 42.65 -29.74 -36.94
CA ALA A 531 43.44 -30.22 -35.77
C ALA A 531 44.91 -29.80 -35.47
N LYS A 532 45.21 -29.65 -34.17
CA LYS A 532 46.48 -30.10 -33.56
C LYS A 532 46.27 -30.62 -32.12
N LEU A 533 47.15 -31.54 -31.69
CA LEU A 533 47.03 -32.31 -30.45
C LEU A 533 47.46 -31.54 -29.17
N ALA A 534 46.94 -32.08 -28.07
CA ALA A 534 47.27 -31.90 -26.65
C ALA A 534 48.65 -31.32 -26.25
N ASN A 535 48.61 -30.52 -25.18
CA ASN A 535 49.61 -30.53 -24.12
C ASN A 535 48.90 -30.75 -22.77
N LEU A 536 49.51 -31.52 -21.87
CA LEU A 536 49.07 -31.66 -20.48
C LEU A 536 49.57 -30.46 -19.67
N THR A 537 48.65 -29.75 -19.02
CA THR A 537 48.97 -28.77 -17.96
C THR A 537 48.15 -29.05 -16.72
N PHE A 538 48.79 -28.86 -15.57
CA PHE A 538 48.28 -29.21 -14.23
C PHE A 538 46.95 -28.51 -13.89
N PRO A 539 46.16 -29.05 -12.94
CA PRO A 539 44.90 -28.43 -12.52
C PRO A 539 45.16 -27.08 -11.87
N ILE A 540 44.93 -26.00 -12.63
CA ILE A 540 44.76 -24.68 -12.05
C ILE A 540 43.38 -24.68 -11.41
N HIS A 541 43.33 -24.67 -10.07
CA HIS A 541 42.13 -24.28 -9.34
C HIS A 541 41.84 -22.80 -9.63
N SER A 542 41.16 -22.52 -10.73
CA SER A 542 40.44 -21.26 -10.86
C SER A 542 39.39 -21.24 -9.74
N ARG A 543 39.41 -20.18 -8.92
CA ARG A 543 38.30 -19.90 -8.02
C ARG A 543 37.11 -19.49 -8.88
N ILE A 544 36.27 -20.46 -9.22
CA ILE A 544 34.91 -20.19 -9.68
C ILE A 544 34.21 -19.54 -8.48
N ILE A 545 34.05 -18.21 -8.55
CA ILE A 545 33.22 -17.49 -7.59
C ILE A 545 31.78 -17.78 -7.99
N GLN A 546 31.14 -18.70 -7.26
CA GLN A 546 29.69 -18.84 -7.33
C GLN A 546 29.06 -17.68 -6.58
N TRP A 547 28.29 -16.90 -7.32
CA TRP A 547 27.33 -15.95 -6.82
C TRP A 547 26.04 -16.72 -6.50
N ASP A 548 25.32 -16.33 -5.45
CA ASP A 548 23.98 -16.85 -5.24
C ASP A 548 22.95 -16.16 -6.18
N GLU A 549 21.71 -16.64 -6.13
CA GLU A 549 20.60 -16.10 -6.93
C GLU A 549 20.19 -14.66 -6.58
N TYR A 550 20.87 -14.03 -5.61
CA TYR A 550 20.63 -12.67 -5.14
C TYR A 550 21.84 -11.75 -5.33
N GLY A 551 22.95 -12.25 -5.88
CA GLY A 551 24.13 -11.46 -6.23
C GLY A 551 25.13 -11.26 -5.09
N GLU A 552 25.04 -12.02 -4.00
CA GLU A 552 26.05 -12.02 -2.94
C GLU A 552 27.09 -13.14 -3.16
N LYS A 553 28.25 -12.97 -2.51
CA LYS A 553 29.37 -13.90 -2.59
C LYS A 553 29.21 -15.00 -1.54
N CYS A 554 28.85 -16.21 -1.96
CA CYS A 554 28.73 -17.37 -1.08
C CYS A 554 29.99 -17.62 -0.25
N ASP A 555 29.90 -17.48 1.07
CA ASP A 555 30.91 -17.98 2.00
C ASP A 555 30.63 -19.45 2.33
N THR A 556 31.43 -20.34 1.73
CA THR A 556 31.31 -21.79 1.92
C THR A 556 31.80 -22.30 3.27
N THR A 557 32.36 -21.43 4.13
CA THR A 557 32.80 -21.84 5.48
C THR A 557 31.65 -22.10 6.45
N VAL A 558 30.48 -21.49 6.23
CA VAL A 558 29.29 -21.59 7.10
C VAL A 558 28.66 -22.99 7.07
N TYR A 559 28.84 -23.77 5.99
CA TYR A 559 28.21 -25.08 5.80
C TYR A 559 29.07 -26.29 6.23
N ARG A 560 30.22 -26.08 6.86
CA ARG A 560 31.00 -27.17 7.48
C ARG A 560 30.46 -27.49 8.88
N LEU A 561 29.35 -28.22 8.92
CA LEU A 561 28.94 -28.96 10.11
C LEU A 561 30.00 -30.02 10.43
N SER A 562 30.57 -29.92 11.63
CA SER A 562 31.61 -30.82 12.13
C SER A 562 31.03 -32.15 12.59
N ASN A 563 31.14 -33.18 11.75
CA ASN A 563 31.09 -34.56 12.21
C ASN A 563 32.50 -34.97 12.67
N GLU A 564 32.71 -35.09 13.98
CA GLU A 564 33.71 -35.99 14.57
C GLU A 564 33.42 -36.18 16.08
N HIS A 565 33.56 -37.41 16.55
CA HIS A 565 33.32 -37.84 17.95
C HIS A 565 34.61 -38.45 18.53
N GLU A 566 34.69 -38.48 19.87
CA GLU A 566 35.73 -39.16 20.68
C GLU A 566 37.15 -38.49 20.63
N GLU A 567 37.98 -38.47 21.67
CA GLU A 567 37.92 -39.10 23.00
C GLU A 567 38.70 -38.30 24.09
N THR A 568 38.70 -38.82 25.34
CA THR A 568 39.06 -38.15 26.61
C THR A 568 40.54 -37.78 26.91
N LYS A 569 40.77 -36.77 27.79
CA LYS A 569 41.80 -36.79 28.88
C LYS A 569 41.62 -35.71 29.97
N MET A 570 42.19 -35.95 31.15
CA MET A 570 41.91 -35.25 32.44
C MET A 570 42.92 -34.16 32.89
N SER A 571 42.39 -33.00 33.34
CA SER A 571 42.78 -32.26 34.58
C SER A 571 44.19 -31.60 34.72
N PRO A 572 44.50 -30.76 35.75
CA PRO A 572 43.65 -29.93 36.63
C PRO A 572 44.17 -28.47 36.91
N ASP A 573 43.39 -27.71 37.70
CA ASP A 573 43.82 -26.81 38.81
C ASP A 573 44.20 -25.31 38.56
N LYS A 574 43.35 -24.33 38.99
CA LYS A 574 43.53 -23.51 40.24
C LYS A 574 42.68 -22.21 40.38
N LYS A 575 41.94 -22.15 41.51
CA LYS A 575 41.77 -21.02 42.50
C LYS A 575 41.02 -19.69 42.20
N ARG A 576 39.86 -19.59 42.90
CA ARG A 576 39.45 -18.59 43.94
C ARG A 576 39.34 -17.07 43.62
N LYS A 577 38.14 -16.53 43.89
CA LYS A 577 37.84 -15.65 45.06
C LYS A 577 36.33 -15.64 45.41
N ARG A 578 35.95 -15.16 46.60
CA ARG A 578 34.62 -15.32 47.25
C ARG A 578 34.40 -14.22 48.31
N LEU A 579 33.13 -13.81 48.56
CA LEU A 579 32.62 -13.05 49.75
C LEU A 579 33.15 -11.58 49.91
N GLU A 580 32.56 -10.62 50.64
CA GLU A 580 31.39 -10.48 51.58
C GLU A 580 30.56 -9.21 51.20
N GLY A 581 29.36 -8.87 51.72
CA GLY A 581 28.42 -9.58 52.61
C GLY A 581 28.03 -8.85 53.91
N VAL A 582 26.99 -7.98 53.93
CA VAL A 582 26.47 -7.33 55.18
C VAL A 582 24.93 -7.33 55.27
N ASN A 583 24.41 -7.57 56.48
CA ASN A 583 23.00 -7.70 56.86
C ASN A 583 22.72 -6.88 58.14
N LEU A 584 21.43 -6.65 58.49
CA LEU A 584 20.80 -6.36 59.81
C LEU A 584 19.66 -5.32 59.62
N ALA A 585 18.36 -5.62 59.65
CA ALA A 585 17.51 -6.29 60.65
C ALA A 585 17.13 -5.43 61.87
N SER A 586 15.82 -5.17 62.07
CA SER A 586 15.16 -5.33 63.38
C SER A 586 13.61 -5.32 63.29
N ASN A 587 12.99 -6.25 64.02
CA ASN A 587 11.54 -6.37 64.22
C ASN A 587 11.04 -5.43 65.33
N ARG A 588 9.75 -5.04 65.29
CA ARG A 588 8.90 -5.03 66.51
C ARG A 588 7.40 -5.12 66.24
N ASN A 589 6.68 -5.64 67.23
CA ASN A 589 5.36 -6.29 67.11
C ASN A 589 4.14 -5.38 67.29
N ARG A 590 3.04 -5.80 66.63
CA ARG A 590 1.61 -5.81 67.06
C ARG A 590 1.21 -5.04 68.32
N SER A 591 0.08 -4.31 68.23
CA SER A 591 -1.08 -4.59 69.11
C SER A 591 -2.42 -4.12 68.50
N ASN A 592 -3.50 -4.85 68.81
CA ASN A 592 -4.89 -4.53 68.44
C ASN A 592 -5.48 -3.44 69.34
N ARG A 593 -6.46 -2.67 68.83
CA ARG A 593 -7.73 -2.39 69.54
C ARG A 593 -8.82 -1.81 68.63
N ASN A 594 -10.04 -2.36 68.74
CA ASN A 594 -11.26 -1.84 68.12
C ASN A 594 -11.94 -0.80 69.03
N SER A 595 -12.49 0.28 68.46
CA SER A 595 -13.62 1.02 69.08
C SER A 595 -14.43 1.85 68.06
N ARG A 596 -15.45 1.20 67.50
CA ARG A 596 -16.81 1.71 67.18
C ARG A 596 -17.09 3.22 67.35
N VAL A 597 -17.47 3.89 66.25
CA VAL A 597 -18.40 5.05 66.23
C VAL A 597 -19.35 4.91 65.04
N GLN A 598 -20.66 5.15 65.25
CA GLN A 598 -21.65 5.43 64.20
C GLN A 598 -22.07 6.91 64.30
N PRO A 599 -22.54 7.52 63.20
CA PRO A 599 -23.97 7.88 63.18
C PRO A 599 -24.69 7.61 61.83
N THR A 600 -25.79 6.86 61.92
CA THR A 600 -27.16 7.15 61.44
C THR A 600 -27.43 7.80 60.05
N THR A 601 -28.17 7.04 59.20
CA THR A 601 -29.37 7.43 58.38
C THR A 601 -29.32 8.66 57.44
N ASN A 602 -29.91 8.69 56.23
CA ASN A 602 -30.73 7.74 55.46
C ASN A 602 -30.74 8.21 53.98
N GLY A 603 -30.88 7.31 53.00
CA GLY A 603 -30.97 7.71 51.59
C GLY A 603 -30.97 6.53 50.61
N ALA A 604 -32.04 5.73 50.60
CA ALA A 604 -32.09 4.47 49.87
C ALA A 604 -32.46 4.63 48.37
N LYS A 605 -31.63 4.06 47.49
CA LYS A 605 -32.07 3.45 46.23
C LYS A 605 -31.42 2.07 46.10
N LYS A 606 -32.25 1.04 45.90
CA LYS A 606 -31.83 -0.37 45.84
C LYS A 606 -31.13 -0.65 44.51
N LYS A 607 -29.86 -1.08 44.55
CA LYS A 607 -29.33 -2.00 43.53
C LYS A 607 -29.81 -3.41 43.89
N ALA A 608 -30.38 -4.12 42.92
CA ALA A 608 -30.40 -5.58 42.98
C ALA A 608 -29.02 -6.05 42.51
N GLY A 609 -28.34 -6.86 43.32
CA GLY A 609 -27.13 -7.55 42.88
C GLY A 609 -27.48 -8.76 42.02
N VAL A 610 -26.64 -9.05 41.04
CA VAL A 610 -26.55 -10.36 40.38
C VAL A 610 -25.15 -10.87 40.69
N ASP A 611 -25.03 -12.13 41.08
CA ASP A 611 -23.76 -12.71 41.53
C ASP A 611 -22.72 -12.77 40.40
N LEU A 612 -21.48 -12.41 40.75
CA LEU A 612 -20.41 -12.13 39.81
C LEU A 612 -19.40 -13.29 39.74
N ALA A 613 -19.82 -14.46 39.23
CA ALA A 613 -18.91 -15.61 39.07
C ALA A 613 -19.35 -16.78 38.14
N THR A 614 -20.02 -16.56 36.99
CA THR A 614 -20.16 -17.61 35.93
C THR A 614 -20.74 -17.07 34.59
N ALA A 615 -20.11 -16.10 33.93
CA ALA A 615 -20.48 -15.72 32.56
C ALA A 615 -19.36 -15.01 31.77
N PRO A 616 -18.53 -15.76 31.01
CA PRO A 616 -17.90 -15.18 29.81
C PRO A 616 -18.16 -15.99 28.52
N MET A 617 -17.97 -17.32 28.55
CA MET A 617 -17.91 -18.15 27.34
C MET A 617 -19.28 -18.37 26.65
N GLU A 618 -20.33 -18.60 27.44
CA GLU A 618 -21.65 -18.98 26.92
C GLU A 618 -22.35 -17.82 26.18
N LYS A 619 -22.04 -16.57 26.56
CA LYS A 619 -22.51 -15.37 25.84
C LYS A 619 -21.79 -15.17 24.50
N LEU A 620 -20.47 -15.38 24.48
CA LEU A 620 -19.67 -15.37 23.25
C LEU A 620 -20.16 -16.45 22.27
N LEU A 621 -20.38 -17.67 22.76
CA LEU A 621 -21.00 -18.76 22.00
C LEU A 621 -22.36 -18.36 21.42
N ASN A 622 -23.25 -17.72 22.19
CA ASN A 622 -24.55 -17.28 21.67
C ASN A 622 -24.43 -16.17 20.61
N LEU A 623 -23.46 -15.25 20.72
CA LEU A 623 -23.19 -14.25 19.68
C LEU A 623 -22.62 -14.91 18.40
N LEU A 624 -21.64 -15.81 18.54
CA LEU A 624 -21.03 -16.56 17.44
C LEU A 624 -22.06 -17.46 16.72
N VAL A 625 -22.87 -18.23 17.45
CA VAL A 625 -23.94 -19.08 16.89
C VAL A 625 -24.96 -18.26 16.09
N LEU A 626 -25.22 -17.00 16.47
CA LEU A 626 -26.12 -16.13 15.72
C LEU A 626 -25.52 -15.63 14.38
N GLN A 627 -24.19 -15.71 14.18
CA GLN A 627 -23.58 -15.48 12.87
C GLN A 627 -24.02 -16.53 11.86
N ASN A 628 -24.17 -17.79 12.30
CA ASN A 628 -24.55 -18.92 11.46
C ASN A 628 -26.06 -18.95 11.13
N THR A 629 -26.85 -18.04 11.72
CA THR A 629 -28.24 -17.75 11.27
C THR A 629 -28.30 -16.61 10.26
N SER A 630 -27.20 -15.88 10.08
CA SER A 630 -27.03 -14.82 9.08
C SER A 630 -26.35 -15.32 7.81
N SER A 631 -25.71 -16.50 7.83
CA SER A 631 -25.15 -17.21 6.66
C SER A 631 -26.22 -17.86 5.76
N VAL A 632 -27.41 -17.24 5.70
CA VAL A 632 -28.41 -17.46 4.66
C VAL A 632 -27.75 -17.25 3.30
N ASN A 633 -27.62 -18.34 2.54
CA ASN A 633 -27.16 -18.28 1.18
C ASN A 633 -28.26 -17.67 0.30
N VAL A 634 -28.23 -16.35 0.12
CA VAL A 634 -29.21 -15.56 -0.66
C VAL A 634 -29.31 -16.04 -2.13
N ASN A 635 -28.34 -16.81 -2.61
CA ASN A 635 -28.32 -17.42 -3.94
C ASN A 635 -28.84 -18.88 -3.98
N SER A 636 -29.41 -19.40 -2.89
CA SER A 636 -30.11 -20.69 -2.91
C SER A 636 -31.57 -20.48 -3.36
N PRO A 637 -32.04 -21.15 -4.44
CA PRO A 637 -33.36 -20.87 -5.03
C PRO A 637 -34.55 -21.28 -4.14
N GLU A 638 -34.30 -21.96 -3.02
CA GLU A 638 -35.32 -22.42 -2.06
C GLU A 638 -35.40 -21.55 -0.79
N PHE A 639 -34.46 -20.61 -0.55
CA PHE A 639 -34.51 -19.77 0.64
C PHE A 639 -35.32 -18.49 0.41
N GLN A 640 -36.55 -18.48 0.93
CA GLN A 640 -37.32 -17.25 1.11
C GLN A 640 -37.06 -16.69 2.51
N ILE A 641 -36.62 -15.43 2.61
CA ILE A 641 -36.53 -14.73 3.89
C ILE A 641 -37.95 -14.65 4.49
N PRO A 642 -38.18 -15.15 5.72
CA PRO A 642 -39.50 -15.04 6.34
C PRO A 642 -39.94 -13.59 6.46
N ASN A 643 -41.16 -13.27 6.02
CA ASN A 643 -41.69 -11.89 6.00
C ASN A 643 -41.74 -11.21 7.38
N ASN A 644 -41.60 -11.97 8.47
CA ASN A 644 -41.51 -11.48 9.85
C ASN A 644 -40.06 -11.35 10.38
N MET A 645 -39.03 -11.63 9.57
CA MET A 645 -37.64 -11.54 9.98
C MET A 645 -37.01 -10.19 9.60
N THR A 646 -36.63 -9.43 10.62
CA THR A 646 -35.82 -8.20 10.48
C THR A 646 -34.41 -8.45 11.03
N THR A 647 -33.49 -7.48 10.92
CA THR A 647 -32.19 -7.56 11.60
C THR A 647 -31.88 -6.28 12.37
N LYS A 648 -31.19 -6.41 13.50
CA LYS A 648 -30.64 -5.28 14.28
C LYS A 648 -29.18 -5.52 14.61
N CYS A 649 -28.40 -4.47 14.84
CA CYS A 649 -27.08 -4.63 15.44
C CYS A 649 -27.19 -4.59 16.96
N VAL A 650 -26.53 -5.53 17.63
CA VAL A 650 -26.36 -5.59 19.08
C VAL A 650 -24.87 -5.39 19.39
N SER A 651 -24.56 -4.50 20.32
CA SER A 651 -23.21 -4.22 20.78
C SER A 651 -23.04 -4.67 22.23
N GLU A 652 -21.89 -5.26 22.55
CA GLU A 652 -21.45 -5.53 23.93
C GLU A 652 -20.01 -5.01 24.13
N GLU A 653 -19.73 -4.48 25.31
CA GLU A 653 -18.37 -4.18 25.75
C GLU A 653 -17.81 -5.41 26.47
N LEU A 654 -16.67 -5.91 25.99
CA LEU A 654 -16.00 -7.11 26.49
C LEU A 654 -14.61 -6.73 27.02
N GLU A 655 -14.17 -7.40 28.09
CA GLU A 655 -12.77 -7.40 28.53
C GLU A 655 -12.20 -8.78 28.20
N ILE A 656 -11.29 -8.84 27.22
CA ILE A 656 -10.77 -10.11 26.69
C ILE A 656 -9.38 -10.37 27.30
N PRO A 657 -9.15 -11.51 27.99
CA PRO A 657 -7.81 -11.88 28.44
C PRO A 657 -6.92 -12.15 27.23
N LEU A 658 -5.82 -11.42 27.12
CA LEU A 658 -4.88 -11.56 26.01
C LEU A 658 -3.82 -12.62 26.34
N ARG A 659 -4.14 -13.88 26.05
CA ARG A 659 -3.25 -15.03 26.27
C ARG A 659 -2.51 -15.50 25.01
N CYS A 660 -3.06 -15.22 23.83
CA CYS A 660 -2.44 -15.57 22.55
C CYS A 660 -1.11 -14.83 22.31
N GLU A 661 -0.21 -15.43 21.52
CA GLU A 661 1.03 -14.76 21.12
C GLU A 661 0.77 -13.68 20.06
N VAL A 662 0.81 -12.41 20.47
CA VAL A 662 0.71 -11.26 19.55
C VAL A 662 2.09 -10.93 18.98
N SER A 663 2.15 -10.71 17.66
CA SER A 663 3.38 -10.31 16.96
C SER A 663 3.09 -9.27 15.90
N PHE A 664 4.07 -8.40 15.65
CA PHE A 664 4.05 -7.45 14.54
C PHE A 664 5.23 -7.76 13.60
N ILE A 665 4.94 -8.05 12.34
CA ILE A 665 5.96 -8.23 11.31
C ILE A 665 5.62 -7.25 10.19
N ASP A 666 6.42 -6.21 10.05
CA ASP A 666 6.09 -5.18 9.08
C ASP A 666 6.19 -5.69 7.65
N PHE A 667 5.09 -5.58 6.92
CA PHE A 667 5.06 -5.83 5.50
C PHE A 667 4.37 -4.71 4.72
N GLU A 668 4.13 -3.56 5.35
CA GLU A 668 3.71 -2.35 4.68
C GLU A 668 4.74 -2.03 3.57
N SER A 669 4.36 -2.28 2.31
CA SER A 669 5.27 -2.22 1.16
C SER A 669 5.58 -0.76 0.83
N ARG A 670 6.40 -0.10 1.64
CA ARG A 670 6.73 1.33 1.54
C ARG A 670 8.21 1.57 1.79
N SER A 671 8.75 2.59 1.13
CA SER A 671 10.12 3.05 1.34
C SER A 671 10.37 3.44 2.80
N ASP A 672 11.58 3.19 3.28
CA ASP A 672 12.04 3.60 4.60
C ASP A 672 12.67 5.00 4.57
N GLY A 673 13.03 5.53 5.75
CA GLY A 673 13.57 6.87 5.88
C GLY A 673 14.92 7.08 5.18
N GLU A 674 15.76 6.05 5.06
CA GLU A 674 17.03 6.14 4.34
C GLU A 674 16.81 6.16 2.82
N SER A 675 15.93 5.30 2.30
CA SER A 675 15.55 5.30 0.89
C SER A 675 14.87 6.61 0.48
N LEU A 676 13.95 7.12 1.30
CA LEU A 676 13.27 8.39 1.06
C LEU A 676 14.25 9.56 0.88
N ARG A 677 15.28 9.64 1.73
CA ARG A 677 16.36 10.64 1.64
C ARG A 677 17.15 10.50 0.34
N LYS A 678 17.59 9.28 0.01
CA LYS A 678 18.33 8.99 -1.24
C LYS A 678 17.52 9.38 -2.48
N ILE A 679 16.23 9.07 -2.48
CA ILE A 679 15.28 9.37 -3.56
C ILE A 679 15.13 10.88 -3.73
N ILE A 680 14.85 11.62 -2.66
CA ILE A 680 14.72 13.09 -2.70
C ILE A 680 16.02 13.75 -3.21
N THR A 681 17.18 13.27 -2.75
CA THR A 681 18.49 13.73 -3.24
C THR A 681 18.74 13.40 -4.71
N GLY A 682 18.25 12.25 -5.20
CA GLY A 682 18.33 11.86 -6.62
C GLY A 682 17.40 12.69 -7.52
N LEU A 683 16.17 12.95 -7.06
CA LEU A 683 15.18 13.75 -7.77
C LEU A 683 15.61 15.22 -7.91
N ARG A 684 16.35 15.79 -6.95
CA ARG A 684 16.77 17.20 -6.94
C ARG A 684 15.61 18.20 -7.25
N PRO A 685 14.50 18.16 -6.49
CA PRO A 685 13.33 19.02 -6.71
C PRO A 685 13.67 20.51 -6.56
N HIS A 686 13.01 21.37 -7.35
CA HIS A 686 13.12 22.82 -7.24
C HIS A 686 12.33 23.42 -6.06
N GLU A 687 11.26 22.72 -5.66
CA GLU A 687 10.33 23.12 -4.61
C GLU A 687 9.62 21.87 -4.08
N VAL A 688 9.39 21.78 -2.78
CA VAL A 688 8.86 20.57 -2.13
C VAL A 688 7.70 20.91 -1.19
N ILE A 689 6.62 20.15 -1.29
CA ILE A 689 5.58 20.06 -0.26
C ILE A 689 5.76 18.72 0.45
N VAL A 690 6.13 18.76 1.73
CA VAL A 690 6.27 17.58 2.57
C VAL A 690 4.95 17.38 3.32
N ILE A 691 4.21 16.35 2.93
CA ILE A 691 3.02 15.84 3.63
C ILE A 691 3.41 14.62 4.47
N GLY A 692 2.56 14.18 5.38
CA GLY A 692 2.86 13.00 6.21
C GLY A 692 2.00 12.90 7.46
N ALA A 693 2.00 11.72 8.08
CA ALA A 693 1.16 11.42 9.22
C ALA A 693 1.54 12.18 10.50
N THR A 694 2.83 12.36 10.79
CA THR A 694 3.32 13.01 12.02
C THR A 694 4.28 14.16 11.73
N GLN A 695 4.26 15.19 12.59
CA GLN A 695 5.13 16.35 12.46
C GLN A 695 6.61 16.00 12.62
N ALA A 696 6.94 14.99 13.45
CA ALA A 696 8.30 14.51 13.64
C ALA A 696 8.89 13.94 12.32
N ALA A 697 8.11 13.13 11.60
CA ALA A 697 8.55 12.55 10.33
C ALA A 697 8.67 13.60 9.22
N VAL A 698 7.72 14.56 9.14
CA VAL A 698 7.82 15.72 8.25
C VAL A 698 9.07 16.55 8.54
N ASN A 699 9.35 16.87 9.81
CA ASN A 699 10.55 17.62 10.21
C ASN A 699 11.85 16.89 9.78
N ALA A 700 11.88 15.56 9.85
CA ALA A 700 13.04 14.76 9.48
C ALA A 700 13.38 14.84 7.97
N VAL A 701 12.37 15.04 7.10
CA VAL A 701 12.55 15.29 5.66
C VAL A 701 12.85 16.75 5.37
N VAL A 702 12.23 17.68 6.09
CA VAL A 702 12.50 19.12 5.98
C VAL A 702 13.96 19.42 6.29
N GLU A 703 14.53 18.80 7.32
CA GLU A 703 15.94 18.97 7.65
C GLU A 703 16.84 18.44 6.53
N HIS A 704 16.53 17.25 5.99
CA HIS A 704 17.24 16.69 4.82
C HIS A 704 17.24 17.64 3.61
N CYS A 705 16.09 18.25 3.31
CA CYS A 705 15.96 19.20 2.21
C CYS A 705 16.80 20.47 2.44
N ARG A 706 17.02 20.87 3.70
CA ARG A 706 17.87 22.02 4.07
C ARG A 706 19.36 21.68 4.09
N SER A 707 19.74 20.52 4.64
CA SER A 707 21.14 20.14 4.86
C SER A 707 21.82 19.56 3.61
N ASP A 708 21.11 18.70 2.87
CA ASP A 708 21.72 17.86 1.83
C ASP A 708 21.41 18.38 0.43
N LEU A 709 20.23 18.99 0.26
CA LEU A 709 19.80 19.65 -0.98
C LEU A 709 20.05 21.17 -0.99
N ASN A 710 20.40 21.77 0.15
CA ASN A 710 20.55 23.23 0.31
C ASN A 710 19.33 24.05 -0.15
N LEU A 711 18.11 23.49 -0.05
CA LEU A 711 16.89 24.19 -0.43
C LEU A 711 16.60 25.33 0.54
N ARG A 712 16.25 26.50 -0.01
CA ARG A 712 15.84 27.67 0.79
C ARG A 712 14.55 27.35 1.54
N LYS A 713 14.39 27.91 2.74
CA LYS A 713 13.20 27.71 3.59
C LYS A 713 11.88 28.03 2.87
N GLU A 714 11.89 29.03 1.99
CA GLU A 714 10.75 29.46 1.15
C GLU A 714 10.29 28.41 0.11
N LEU A 715 11.12 27.40 -0.17
CA LEU A 715 10.89 26.36 -1.17
C LEU A 715 10.50 25.00 -0.54
N ILE A 716 10.31 24.97 0.78
CA ILE A 716 9.96 23.76 1.55
C ILE A 716 8.69 24.07 2.35
N HIS A 717 7.57 23.50 1.91
CA HIS A 717 6.24 23.71 2.49
C HIS A 717 5.82 22.51 3.33
N THR A 718 5.17 22.76 4.47
CA THR A 718 4.70 21.74 5.43
C THR A 718 3.28 22.09 5.88
N PRO A 719 2.25 21.79 5.07
CA PRO A 719 0.86 22.07 5.44
C PRO A 719 0.44 21.28 6.69
N SER A 720 -0.55 21.78 7.42
CA SER A 720 -1.09 21.11 8.61
C SER A 720 -2.61 21.19 8.69
N GLY A 721 -3.27 20.02 8.74
CA GLY A 721 -4.71 19.89 8.88
C GLY A 721 -5.50 20.37 7.66
N VAL A 722 -6.17 21.52 7.81
CA VAL A 722 -6.85 22.22 6.71
C VAL A 722 -6.08 23.49 6.41
N ASP A 723 -5.25 23.45 5.38
CA ASP A 723 -4.31 24.51 5.04
C ASP A 723 -4.18 24.67 3.51
N VAL A 724 -3.72 25.84 3.05
CA VAL A 724 -3.57 26.17 1.62
C VAL A 724 -2.16 26.67 1.33
N VAL A 725 -1.36 25.79 0.73
CA VAL A 725 0.00 26.12 0.25
C VAL A 725 -0.10 26.80 -1.11
N ASN A 726 0.58 27.93 -1.29
CA ASN A 726 0.68 28.62 -2.57
C ASN A 726 2.10 28.49 -3.16
N CYS A 727 2.23 27.70 -4.23
CA CYS A 727 3.47 27.48 -4.98
C CYS A 727 3.52 28.27 -6.29
N THR A 728 2.54 29.17 -6.52
CA THR A 728 2.55 30.13 -7.62
C THR A 728 3.79 31.01 -7.49
N LYS A 729 4.63 31.04 -8.53
CA LYS A 729 5.73 32.02 -8.63
C LYS A 729 5.39 33.06 -9.68
N GLU A 730 5.62 34.32 -9.35
CA GLU A 730 5.72 35.42 -10.29
C GLU A 730 7.03 35.27 -11.09
N SER A 731 7.08 34.28 -11.98
CA SER A 731 8.07 34.23 -13.05
C SER A 731 7.45 34.87 -14.28
N ASP A 732 7.68 36.16 -14.50
CA ASP A 732 7.21 36.84 -15.70
C ASP A 732 7.87 36.23 -16.95
N ILE A 733 7.20 35.26 -17.59
CA ILE A 733 7.70 34.60 -18.80
C ILE A 733 7.39 35.49 -20.00
N TYR A 734 8.25 36.49 -20.21
CA TYR A 734 8.25 37.34 -21.40
C TYR A 734 8.73 36.54 -22.62
N GLN A 735 7.96 36.57 -23.71
CA GLN A 735 8.38 36.03 -24.99
C GLN A 735 8.99 37.16 -25.82
N ALA A 736 10.23 36.99 -26.29
CA ALA A 736 10.95 38.00 -27.07
C ALA A 736 11.52 37.40 -28.37
N ARG A 737 11.64 38.24 -29.41
CA ARG A 737 12.15 37.88 -30.74
C ARG A 737 13.59 38.37 -30.88
N MET A 738 14.55 37.47 -31.14
CA MET A 738 15.91 37.89 -31.49
C MET A 738 15.98 38.42 -32.93
N LYS A 739 16.64 39.57 -33.13
CA LYS A 739 16.89 40.13 -34.46
C LYS A 739 18.04 39.38 -35.15
N ASP A 740 17.95 39.16 -36.46
CA ASP A 740 19.01 38.49 -37.25
C ASP A 740 20.42 39.05 -37.01
N SER A 741 20.55 40.37 -36.80
CA SER A 741 21.81 41.04 -36.52
C SER A 741 22.40 40.69 -35.16
N LEU A 742 21.58 40.30 -34.18
CA LEU A 742 22.01 39.77 -32.89
C LEU A 742 22.45 38.32 -33.06
N VAL A 743 21.62 37.48 -33.70
CA VAL A 743 21.92 36.05 -33.94
C VAL A 743 23.25 35.87 -34.68
N ARG A 744 23.55 36.72 -35.67
CA ARG A 744 24.84 36.70 -36.40
C ARG A 744 26.07 37.13 -35.57
N ARG A 745 25.88 37.78 -34.41
CA ARG A 745 26.98 38.14 -33.49
C ARG A 745 27.25 37.07 -32.43
N LEU A 746 26.34 36.11 -32.26
CA LEU A 746 26.49 35.03 -31.28
C LEU A 746 27.68 34.11 -31.62
N ARG A 747 28.54 33.90 -30.63
CA ARG A 747 29.68 32.98 -30.74
C ARG A 747 29.29 31.64 -30.14
N PHE A 748 28.84 30.73 -30.99
CA PHE A 748 28.50 29.37 -30.59
C PHE A 748 29.75 28.55 -30.28
N THR A 749 29.80 28.03 -29.05
CA THR A 749 30.76 27.04 -28.57
C THR A 749 30.06 25.69 -28.52
N LYS A 750 30.62 24.70 -29.22
CA LYS A 750 30.04 23.35 -29.28
C LYS A 750 30.43 22.51 -28.07
N ILE A 751 29.45 21.96 -27.36
CA ILE A 751 29.59 21.17 -26.14
C ILE A 751 28.86 19.83 -26.35
N ARG A 752 29.62 18.75 -26.57
CA ARG A 752 29.08 17.43 -26.92
C ARG A 752 28.15 17.52 -28.15
N GLU A 753 26.84 17.47 -27.91
CA GLU A 753 25.76 17.50 -28.91
C GLU A 753 25.03 18.85 -29.00
N TYR A 754 25.29 19.79 -28.07
CA TYR A 754 24.66 21.11 -28.00
C TYR A 754 25.60 22.21 -28.51
N ASP A 755 25.04 23.28 -29.08
CA ASP A 755 25.76 24.51 -29.41
C ASP A 755 25.28 25.63 -28.47
N LEU A 756 26.22 26.29 -27.79
CA LEU A 756 25.95 27.23 -26.70
C LEU A 756 26.56 28.60 -26.97
N ALA A 757 25.83 29.69 -26.73
CA ALA A 757 26.34 31.05 -26.90
C ALA A 757 25.88 31.96 -25.75
N TRP A 758 26.73 32.91 -25.37
CA TRP A 758 26.32 34.02 -24.52
C TRP A 758 25.53 35.06 -25.34
N VAL A 759 24.45 35.59 -24.79
CA VAL A 759 23.56 36.56 -25.44
C VAL A 759 23.40 37.78 -24.53
N ASP A 760 24.00 38.90 -24.93
CA ASP A 760 23.70 40.23 -24.40
C ASP A 760 22.88 40.99 -25.45
N ALA A 761 21.80 41.67 -25.04
CA ALA A 761 20.91 42.36 -25.97
C ALA A 761 20.15 43.53 -25.34
N ASP A 762 19.93 44.58 -26.13
CA ASP A 762 19.05 45.70 -25.77
C ASP A 762 17.60 45.37 -26.18
N ILE A 763 16.65 45.52 -25.26
CA ILE A 763 15.23 45.21 -25.50
C ILE A 763 14.53 46.44 -26.09
N SER A 764 13.90 46.29 -27.25
CA SER A 764 12.97 47.30 -27.81
C SER A 764 11.55 46.75 -27.90
N THR A 765 10.54 47.52 -27.52
CA THR A 765 9.15 47.25 -27.92
C THR A 765 8.99 47.47 -29.43
N GLY A 766 8.10 46.72 -30.09
CA GLY A 766 7.96 46.75 -31.55
C GLY A 766 7.60 48.13 -32.12
N ASP A 767 8.28 48.48 -33.22
CA ASP A 767 8.10 49.65 -34.09
C ASP A 767 7.86 51.03 -33.45
N GLU A 768 8.91 51.87 -33.47
CA GLU A 768 8.88 53.32 -33.19
C GLU A 768 8.03 54.16 -34.19
N ASN A 769 7.23 53.53 -35.05
CA ASN A 769 6.46 54.19 -36.11
C ASN A 769 4.96 54.36 -35.81
N ASN A 770 4.44 53.86 -34.68
CA ASN A 770 3.07 54.16 -34.23
C ASN A 770 3.09 55.08 -33.00
N THR A 771 2.95 56.38 -33.25
CA THR A 771 2.71 57.39 -32.21
C THR A 771 1.27 57.32 -31.70
N GLU A 772 0.99 56.42 -30.74
CA GLU A 772 -0.06 56.60 -29.74
C GLU A 772 0.22 55.72 -28.51
N GLY A 773 0.07 56.29 -27.30
CA GLY A 773 0.55 55.68 -26.06
C GLY A 773 -0.28 54.48 -25.61
N GLY A 774 0.23 53.27 -25.84
CA GLY A 774 -0.32 52.01 -25.31
C GLY A 774 0.34 51.58 -24.01
N VAL A 775 -0.46 51.34 -22.96
CA VAL A 775 -0.02 50.73 -21.70
C VAL A 775 0.48 49.30 -21.94
N ILE A 776 1.51 48.86 -21.20
CA ILE A 776 1.98 47.46 -21.19
C ILE A 776 0.83 46.57 -20.69
N GLY A 777 0.09 45.97 -21.61
CA GLY A 777 -1.06 45.12 -21.32
C GLY A 777 -0.65 43.72 -20.87
N ILE A 778 -1.26 43.25 -19.78
CA ILE A 778 -1.18 41.85 -19.34
C ILE A 778 -1.80 40.97 -20.44
N ILE A 779 -1.02 40.05 -21.02
CA ILE A 779 -1.44 39.29 -22.19
C ILE A 779 -2.42 38.17 -21.80
N SER A 780 -3.67 38.33 -22.21
CA SER A 780 -4.56 37.22 -22.54
C SER A 780 -4.49 36.91 -24.05
N GLU A 781 -4.85 35.68 -24.40
CA GLU A 781 -4.73 34.97 -25.70
C GLU A 781 -4.60 35.81 -27.00
N GLY A 782 -3.63 35.42 -27.86
CA GLY A 782 -3.70 35.69 -29.30
C GLY A 782 -2.94 36.91 -29.83
N VAL A 783 -1.63 37.01 -29.56
CA VAL A 783 -0.79 38.09 -30.11
C VAL A 783 -0.14 37.66 -31.44
N SER A 784 -0.30 38.45 -32.50
CA SER A 784 0.44 38.28 -33.76
C SER A 784 1.94 38.49 -33.54
N ALA A 785 2.79 37.80 -34.31
CA ALA A 785 4.24 37.76 -34.06
C ALA A 785 4.91 39.15 -34.00
N ASP A 786 4.30 40.17 -34.61
CA ASP A 786 4.86 41.51 -34.79
C ASP A 786 4.82 42.38 -33.52
N ASN A 787 4.02 42.02 -32.52
CA ASN A 787 3.92 42.75 -31.25
C ASN A 787 4.84 42.20 -30.14
N LEU A 788 5.74 41.25 -30.45
CA LEU A 788 6.71 40.74 -29.47
C LEU A 788 7.90 41.71 -29.30
N PRO A 789 8.40 41.94 -28.06
CA PRO A 789 9.62 42.72 -27.85
C PRO A 789 10.81 42.12 -28.61
N VAL A 790 11.60 42.98 -29.25
CA VAL A 790 12.72 42.59 -30.11
C VAL A 790 14.04 42.82 -29.40
N LEU A 791 14.88 41.79 -29.38
CA LEU A 791 16.24 41.84 -28.83
C LEU A 791 17.21 42.32 -29.92
N ASN A 792 17.78 43.50 -29.71
CA ASN A 792 18.78 44.11 -30.58
C ASN A 792 20.21 43.85 -30.09
N PRO A 793 21.23 43.91 -30.96
CA PRO A 793 22.62 43.92 -30.53
C PRO A 793 22.90 45.11 -29.60
N PRO A 794 23.66 44.95 -28.50
CA PRO A 794 23.94 46.02 -27.55
C PRO A 794 24.59 47.24 -28.20
N ALA A 795 24.11 48.43 -27.81
CA ALA A 795 24.64 49.73 -28.20
C ALA A 795 25.89 50.13 -27.40
N HIS A 796 26.11 49.51 -26.24
CA HIS A 796 27.22 49.82 -25.33
C HIS A 796 28.32 48.73 -25.35
N LEU A 797 29.50 49.08 -24.81
CA LEU A 797 30.54 48.08 -24.56
C LEU A 797 30.05 47.17 -23.42
N ILE A 798 30.09 45.86 -23.66
CA ILE A 798 29.73 44.83 -22.68
C ILE A 798 30.98 44.59 -21.79
N GLU A 799 30.80 44.48 -20.48
CA GLU A 799 31.87 44.08 -19.56
C GLU A 799 32.19 42.58 -19.70
N ASP A 800 33.44 42.17 -19.44
CA ASP A 800 33.81 40.76 -19.51
C ASP A 800 33.05 39.93 -18.45
N HIS A 801 32.33 38.91 -18.91
CA HIS A 801 31.46 38.10 -18.06
C HIS A 801 32.26 37.24 -17.06
N SER A 802 31.66 36.99 -15.89
CA SER A 802 32.25 36.07 -14.92
C SER A 802 32.18 34.64 -15.44
N THR A 803 33.28 33.90 -15.35
CA THR A 803 33.41 32.58 -15.97
C THR A 803 32.37 31.55 -15.46
N VAL A 804 31.51 31.07 -16.36
CA VAL A 804 30.43 30.11 -16.07
C VAL A 804 30.82 28.72 -16.57
N PHE A 805 30.77 27.73 -15.68
CA PHE A 805 31.01 26.32 -16.02
C PHE A 805 29.71 25.65 -16.49
N VAL A 806 29.76 25.00 -17.66
CA VAL A 806 28.61 24.31 -18.23
C VAL A 806 28.81 22.79 -18.12
N ASN A 807 27.88 22.15 -17.41
CA ASN A 807 27.94 20.80 -16.83
C ASN A 807 28.81 20.71 -15.56
N GLU A 808 28.43 19.81 -14.62
CA GLU A 808 29.29 19.46 -13.48
C GLU A 808 30.52 18.68 -13.98
N PRO A 809 31.76 19.18 -13.79
CA PRO A 809 32.95 18.52 -14.32
C PRO A 809 33.27 17.25 -13.51
N ARG A 810 33.01 16.09 -14.11
CA ARG A 810 33.37 14.78 -13.53
C ARG A 810 34.80 14.41 -13.91
N LEU A 811 35.64 14.18 -12.90
CA LEU A 811 37.02 13.73 -13.11
C LEU A 811 37.09 12.33 -13.76
N SER A 812 36.06 11.48 -13.59
CA SER A 812 35.93 10.17 -14.26
C SER A 812 35.95 10.30 -15.78
N ASP A 813 35.12 11.21 -16.29
CA ASP A 813 34.89 11.43 -17.72
C ASP A 813 36.15 12.05 -18.35
N MET A 814 36.78 12.98 -17.63
CA MET A 814 38.07 13.55 -18.03
C MET A 814 39.19 12.50 -18.07
N LYS A 815 39.23 11.55 -17.11
CA LYS A 815 40.20 10.44 -17.15
C LYS A 815 40.02 9.57 -18.41
N GLN A 816 38.78 9.21 -18.76
CA GLN A 816 38.50 8.42 -19.96
C GLN A 816 38.96 9.14 -21.23
N LEU A 817 38.60 10.42 -21.37
CA LEU A 817 38.95 11.23 -22.53
C LEU A 817 40.47 11.42 -22.68
N LEU A 818 41.20 11.63 -21.58
CA LEU A 818 42.67 11.72 -21.61
C LEU A 818 43.31 10.39 -22.05
N LEU A 819 42.80 9.26 -21.59
CA LEU A 819 43.25 7.92 -22.01
C LEU A 819 42.96 7.65 -23.49
N GLU A 820 41.80 8.06 -24.00
CA GLU A 820 41.46 7.97 -25.44
C GLU A 820 42.41 8.79 -26.32
N MET A 821 42.92 9.91 -25.79
CA MET A 821 43.93 10.74 -26.45
C MET A 821 45.37 10.27 -26.20
N GLY A 822 45.56 9.12 -25.55
CA GLY A 822 46.87 8.50 -25.32
C GLY A 822 47.69 9.11 -24.18
N LEU A 823 47.09 9.94 -23.33
CA LEU A 823 47.73 10.50 -22.14
C LEU A 823 47.48 9.61 -20.92
N GLN A 824 48.54 9.28 -20.17
CA GLN A 824 48.42 8.53 -18.92
C GLN A 824 47.77 9.40 -17.85
N ALA A 825 46.58 9.00 -17.38
CA ALA A 825 45.81 9.71 -16.36
C ALA A 825 45.37 8.78 -15.21
N GLU A 826 45.79 9.09 -13.98
CA GLU A 826 45.56 8.27 -12.79
C GLU A 826 44.97 9.07 -11.62
N PHE A 827 44.14 8.42 -10.81
CA PHE A 827 43.61 9.04 -9.60
C PHE A 827 44.59 8.86 -8.44
N ASN A 828 45.02 9.98 -7.85
CA ASN A 828 45.87 9.99 -6.65
C ASN A 828 45.31 10.99 -5.65
N SER A 829 44.95 10.51 -4.45
CA SER A 829 44.58 11.34 -3.29
C SER A 829 43.50 12.40 -3.58
N GLY A 830 42.47 12.03 -4.34
CA GLY A 830 41.36 12.94 -4.72
C GLY A 830 41.67 13.88 -5.91
N ALA A 831 42.85 13.78 -6.50
CA ALA A 831 43.25 14.47 -7.72
C ALA A 831 43.31 13.49 -8.91
N LEU A 832 43.12 13.99 -10.13
CA LEU A 832 43.47 13.30 -11.36
C LEU A 832 44.84 13.81 -11.84
N VAL A 833 45.85 12.94 -11.83
CA VAL A 833 47.22 13.26 -12.24
C VAL A 833 47.46 12.76 -13.66
N VAL A 834 48.03 13.60 -14.51
CA VAL A 834 48.25 13.36 -15.94
C VAL A 834 49.75 13.47 -16.26
N GLU A 835 50.31 12.42 -16.88
CA GLU A 835 51.74 12.29 -17.24
C GLU A 835 52.71 12.60 -16.07
N ASN A 836 52.24 12.41 -14.83
CA ASN A 836 52.94 12.82 -13.59
C ASN A 836 53.41 14.30 -13.53
N CYS A 837 52.89 15.16 -14.43
CA CYS A 837 53.34 16.55 -14.61
C CYS A 837 52.22 17.58 -14.35
N VAL A 838 50.96 17.14 -14.42
CA VAL A 838 49.75 17.98 -14.30
C VAL A 838 48.76 17.30 -13.37
N SER A 839 48.07 18.07 -12.54
CA SER A 839 47.11 17.60 -11.55
C SER A 839 45.83 18.43 -11.63
N ILE A 840 44.69 17.75 -11.78
CA ILE A 840 43.35 18.33 -11.77
C ILE A 840 42.70 17.96 -10.44
N LYS A 841 42.33 18.96 -9.65
CA LYS A 841 41.70 18.79 -8.34
C LYS A 841 40.34 19.48 -8.31
N ARG A 842 39.42 18.95 -7.48
CA ARG A 842 38.18 19.64 -7.11
C ARG A 842 38.28 20.09 -5.66
N THR A 843 38.09 21.37 -5.39
CA THR A 843 38.08 21.91 -4.02
C THR A 843 36.81 21.48 -3.29
N GLN A 844 36.82 21.59 -1.95
CA GLN A 844 35.62 21.35 -1.13
C GLN A 844 34.45 22.30 -1.50
N THR A 845 34.76 23.46 -2.08
CA THR A 845 33.79 24.43 -2.64
C THR A 845 33.33 24.10 -4.07
N GLY A 846 33.69 22.93 -4.61
CA GLY A 846 33.28 22.44 -5.91
C GLY A 846 34.04 22.99 -7.12
N LYS A 847 34.95 23.97 -6.94
CA LYS A 847 35.77 24.57 -8.01
C LYS A 847 36.85 23.60 -8.48
N MET A 848 37.17 23.64 -9.77
CA MET A 848 38.25 22.86 -10.37
C MET A 848 39.54 23.67 -10.39
N THR A 849 40.67 23.09 -9.97
CA THR A 849 42.01 23.69 -10.09
C THR A 849 42.92 22.81 -10.96
N LEU A 850 43.73 23.45 -11.80
CA LEU A 850 44.72 22.82 -12.67
C LEU A 850 46.13 23.25 -12.24
N GLU A 851 46.80 22.38 -11.50
CA GLU A 851 48.12 22.60 -10.93
C GLU A 851 49.16 21.76 -11.69
N GLY A 852 50.29 22.32 -12.11
CA GLY A 852 51.29 21.53 -12.84
C GLY A 852 52.46 22.34 -13.37
N ILE A 853 53.44 21.62 -13.94
CA ILE A 853 54.59 22.23 -14.60
C ILE A 853 54.14 22.72 -15.99
N ILE A 854 54.45 23.98 -16.32
CA ILE A 854 54.18 24.57 -17.64
C ILE A 854 54.89 23.71 -18.70
N SER A 855 54.10 23.01 -19.50
CA SER A 855 54.53 21.96 -20.42
C SER A 855 53.52 21.85 -21.57
N PRO A 856 53.87 21.22 -22.71
CA PRO A 856 52.90 20.94 -23.78
C PRO A 856 51.67 20.18 -23.24
N THR A 857 51.88 19.21 -22.35
CA THR A 857 50.82 18.46 -21.67
C THR A 857 49.92 19.37 -20.83
N TYR A 858 50.47 20.35 -20.10
CA TYR A 858 49.66 21.32 -19.34
C TYR A 858 48.72 22.10 -20.26
N PHE A 859 49.20 22.62 -21.39
CA PHE A 859 48.36 23.33 -22.35
C PHE A 859 47.32 22.41 -23.00
N THR A 860 47.67 21.19 -23.40
CA THR A 860 46.73 20.21 -23.96
C THR A 860 45.61 19.85 -22.96
N VAL A 861 45.96 19.56 -21.70
CA VAL A 861 44.98 19.22 -20.64
C VAL A 861 44.10 20.43 -20.31
N ARG A 862 44.68 21.64 -20.29
CA ARG A 862 43.94 22.89 -20.09
C ARG A 862 42.93 23.14 -21.20
N ASP A 863 43.34 23.01 -22.46
CA ASP A 863 42.49 23.25 -23.61
C ASP A 863 41.39 22.19 -23.74
N LEU A 864 41.65 20.96 -23.26
CA LEU A 864 40.63 19.92 -23.09
C LEU A 864 39.62 20.22 -21.98
N LEU A 865 40.06 20.71 -20.82
CA LEU A 865 39.17 21.19 -19.76
C LEU A 865 38.24 22.30 -20.28
N TYR A 866 38.79 23.29 -21.00
CA TYR A 866 38.02 24.36 -21.62
C TYR A 866 37.01 23.83 -22.65
N ARG A 867 37.43 22.90 -23.51
CA ARG A 867 36.57 22.36 -24.58
C ARG A 867 35.45 21.46 -24.08
N GLN A 868 35.68 20.69 -23.01
CA GLN A 868 34.72 19.67 -22.54
C GLN A 868 33.69 20.22 -21.54
N PHE A 869 34.04 21.24 -20.76
CA PHE A 869 33.18 21.81 -19.71
C PHE A 869 32.84 23.29 -19.92
N ALA A 870 33.11 23.80 -21.14
CA ALA A 870 32.88 25.15 -21.62
C ALA A 870 32.78 26.21 -20.51
N ILE A 871 33.95 26.75 -20.19
CA ILE A 871 34.03 27.98 -19.42
C ILE A 871 33.65 29.10 -20.37
N LEU A 872 32.38 29.53 -20.31
CA LEU A 872 31.90 30.77 -20.94
C LEU A 872 32.40 31.97 -20.16
#